data_AF-A0A183AHT5-F1
#
_entry.id   AF-A0A183AHT5-F1
#
_cell.length_a   1.000
_cell.length_b   1.000
_cell.length_c   1.000
_cell.angle_alpha   90.00
_cell.angle_beta   90.00
_cell.angle_gamma   90.00
#
_symmetry.space_group_name_H-M   'P 1'
#
loop_
_entity.id
_entity.type
_entity.pdbx_description
1 polymer ?
#
loop_
_entity_poly.entity_id
_entity_poly.type
_entity_poly.pdbx_seq_one_letter_code
_entity_poly.pdbx_strand_id
1 'polypeptide(L)'
;MGLPFIHYYDILSGFDPPIDIGRRLSVFESPLVKEFLDGRSVTLPDGTVITADQVTSPAPPTPNFLIVDCPSIEFISTIMQSKPLLDALGSPTGEESLLPGLSLVVHLLPEGLFESEEYQRFVQTLNELAREHCRFDKSRILEQYATFNGALLDNPIQHLVVDGTGCLPATIGLYSQAAVLHQCFDRRVYPLPYDMRCVEAKQASEEALKHLPEPHTPVVHAQPQTHYMIRPWYGFTRRPEMPILDLDRLCQDAFEPLYVTRDEAEEQFTVMRAKMAEDGFASNDQNPQPIDSSINKVYPEITFLGTGSSAPNKYRNISGILVQINLNDIIMMDCGEGSLNQIYAMYGPKEAEEILRKLRLILVTHMHADHHGGVFSMALARNRLLAAQDPASVSRSLHSTLLPVLAPPAFARWMTSFAELFHHGPIVNLFVLPNVYHSPCPPGIKTRLCPLNSDSPKYDEWVQLLTSLNLEINPVRVPHTGTSWAYVIRGLYDQSSPEHKWSVVYSGDTPPCEDLIEAGRDCDLLIHEATMIDEHEDLAVRARHSTIGSAIRVGRDMHAKFTLLNHFSQRYGRVPMWDQFIPNVAVTFDLMKIRMDDLKRLPYYVPFYKYAFAKHWDAQKVKTEAYCWRKFREQSSANPDNTAAENNTSDSNSTVSKGVESATA
;
A
#
# COMPACT_ATOMS: atom_id res chain seq x y z
N MET A 1 36.89 15.04 -4.18
CA MET A 1 37.72 15.93 -5.03
C MET A 1 36.80 16.97 -5.65
N GLY A 2 36.81 18.20 -5.14
CA GLY A 2 36.10 19.31 -5.77
C GLY A 2 36.95 19.86 -6.92
N LEU A 3 36.38 19.97 -8.13
CA LEU A 3 37.05 20.65 -9.24
C LEU A 3 36.89 22.18 -9.06
N PRO A 4 37.92 22.97 -9.38
CA PRO A 4 37.83 24.44 -9.39
C PRO A 4 36.70 24.92 -10.33
N PHE A 5 36.04 26.03 -9.99
CA PHE A 5 35.08 26.69 -10.88
C PHE A 5 35.82 27.69 -11.77
N ILE A 6 35.47 27.82 -13.06
CA ILE A 6 36.12 28.78 -13.96
C ILE A 6 35.33 30.09 -14.05
N HIS A 7 36.00 31.22 -13.85
CA HIS A 7 35.44 32.57 -14.04
C HIS A 7 35.30 32.87 -15.55
N TYR A 8 34.10 32.64 -16.09
CA TYR A 8 33.79 32.73 -17.53
C TYR A 8 34.08 34.11 -18.16
N TYR A 9 34.05 35.18 -17.36
CA TYR A 9 34.24 36.57 -17.82
C TYR A 9 35.72 36.97 -17.98
N ASP A 10 36.64 36.39 -17.22
CA ASP A 10 38.06 36.77 -17.23
C ASP A 10 38.86 36.07 -18.34
N ILE A 11 38.39 34.91 -18.82
CA ILE A 11 38.96 34.25 -20.00
C ILE A 11 38.62 35.03 -21.27
N LEU A 12 37.44 35.65 -21.35
CA LEU A 12 36.94 36.29 -22.57
C LEU A 12 37.47 37.71 -22.79
N SER A 13 38.00 38.39 -21.76
CA SER A 13 38.57 39.73 -21.87
C SER A 13 39.99 39.75 -22.46
N GLY A 14 40.66 38.59 -22.52
CA GLY A 14 41.96 38.42 -23.17
C GLY A 14 41.90 38.03 -24.65
N PHE A 15 40.70 37.79 -25.21
CA PHE A 15 40.52 37.44 -26.62
C PHE A 15 39.67 38.49 -27.33
N ASP A 16 40.29 39.24 -28.23
CA ASP A 16 39.61 40.08 -29.22
C ASP A 16 39.72 39.38 -30.59
N PRO A 17 38.62 39.13 -31.36
CA PRO A 17 37.29 39.76 -31.34
C PRO A 17 36.14 38.92 -30.71
N PRO A 18 34.95 39.53 -30.44
CA PRO A 18 33.85 38.91 -29.69
C PRO A 18 33.23 37.71 -30.39
N ILE A 19 33.18 36.56 -29.69
CA ILE A 19 32.63 35.31 -30.21
C ILE A 19 31.09 35.30 -30.08
N ASP A 20 30.43 34.99 -31.19
CA ASP A 20 29.00 34.82 -31.36
C ASP A 20 28.37 33.79 -30.38
N ILE A 21 27.16 34.06 -29.90
CA ILE A 21 26.47 33.40 -28.78
C ILE A 21 26.25 31.89 -29.03
N GLY A 22 26.24 31.45 -30.29
CA GLY A 22 26.14 30.03 -30.68
C GLY A 22 27.37 29.17 -30.37
N ARG A 23 28.54 29.76 -30.11
CA ARG A 23 29.79 29.04 -29.75
C ARG A 23 30.00 28.84 -28.24
N ARG A 24 29.05 29.28 -27.40
CA ARG A 24 29.13 29.13 -25.93
C ARG A 24 29.26 27.68 -25.43
N LEU A 25 28.84 26.70 -26.25
CA LEU A 25 28.92 25.26 -25.94
C LEU A 25 30.28 24.61 -26.31
N SER A 26 31.08 25.18 -27.21
CA SER A 26 32.34 24.55 -27.67
C SER A 26 33.56 24.88 -26.80
N VAL A 27 33.44 25.80 -25.85
CA VAL A 27 34.53 26.14 -24.91
C VAL A 27 34.74 25.03 -23.88
N PHE A 28 33.67 24.31 -23.50
CA PHE A 28 33.74 23.17 -22.57
C PHE A 28 34.53 21.97 -23.11
N GLU A 29 34.82 21.94 -24.41
CA GLU A 29 35.57 20.86 -25.09
C GLU A 29 37.02 21.27 -25.42
N SER A 30 37.42 22.51 -25.09
CA SER A 30 38.77 22.98 -25.37
C SER A 30 39.79 22.33 -24.42
N PRO A 31 40.87 21.71 -24.93
CA PRO A 31 41.94 21.15 -24.11
C PRO A 31 42.52 22.14 -23.09
N LEU A 32 42.43 23.45 -23.39
CA LEU A 32 42.91 24.54 -22.53
C LEU A 32 42.14 24.66 -21.21
N VAL A 33 40.84 24.33 -21.21
CA VAL A 33 40.01 24.35 -19.98
C VAL A 33 40.49 23.29 -18.99
N LYS A 34 40.89 22.12 -19.50
CA LYS A 34 41.47 21.06 -18.67
C LYS A 34 42.80 21.47 -18.06
N GLU A 35 43.65 22.17 -18.81
CA GLU A 35 44.93 22.68 -18.30
C GLU A 35 44.71 23.61 -17.09
N PHE A 36 43.74 24.53 -17.16
CA PHE A 36 43.40 25.40 -16.02
C PHE A 36 42.81 24.65 -14.82
N LEU A 37 41.91 23.67 -15.06
CA LEU A 37 41.36 22.83 -14.00
C LEU A 37 42.42 21.97 -13.30
N ASP A 38 43.47 21.59 -14.02
CA ASP A 38 44.64 20.88 -13.49
C ASP A 38 45.67 21.84 -12.84
N GLY A 39 45.36 23.14 -12.73
CA GLY A 39 46.22 24.15 -12.09
C GLY A 39 47.37 24.65 -12.96
N ARG A 40 47.35 24.41 -14.28
CA ARG A 40 48.41 24.80 -15.22
C ARG A 40 48.09 26.12 -15.91
N SER A 41 49.11 26.95 -16.10
CA SER A 41 49.01 28.22 -16.85
C SER A 41 49.04 27.97 -18.36
N VAL A 42 48.31 28.77 -19.11
CA VAL A 42 48.25 28.69 -20.58
C VAL A 42 48.82 29.97 -21.18
N THR A 43 49.71 29.82 -22.16
CA THR A 43 50.25 30.94 -22.94
C THR A 43 49.48 31.05 -24.26
N LEU A 44 48.92 32.23 -24.52
CA LEU A 44 48.21 32.56 -25.75
C LEU A 44 49.17 32.78 -26.93
N PRO A 45 48.69 32.71 -28.19
CA PRO A 45 49.52 32.90 -29.38
C PRO A 45 50.24 34.26 -29.47
N ASP A 46 49.74 35.27 -28.77
CA ASP A 46 50.33 36.62 -28.66
C ASP A 46 51.41 36.73 -27.56
N GLY A 47 51.67 35.64 -26.82
CA GLY A 47 52.64 35.57 -25.74
C GLY A 47 52.07 35.89 -24.35
N THR A 48 50.79 36.24 -24.24
CA THR A 48 50.13 36.51 -22.95
C THR A 48 50.00 35.22 -22.13
N VAL A 49 50.41 35.23 -20.86
CA VAL A 49 50.28 34.07 -19.96
C VAL A 49 49.07 34.28 -19.05
N ILE A 50 48.10 33.38 -19.13
CA ILE A 50 46.96 33.30 -18.20
C ILE A 50 47.29 32.22 -17.17
N THR A 51 47.29 32.57 -15.89
CA THR A 51 47.51 31.59 -14.81
C THR A 51 46.21 30.95 -14.37
N ALA A 52 46.25 29.71 -13.87
CA ALA A 52 45.04 29.00 -13.46
C ALA A 52 44.27 29.75 -12.37
N ASP A 53 44.95 30.42 -11.43
CA ASP A 53 44.35 31.22 -10.37
C ASP A 53 43.64 32.49 -10.86
N GLN A 54 44.02 33.04 -12.04
CA GLN A 54 43.32 34.16 -12.65
C GLN A 54 41.95 33.79 -13.19
N VAL A 55 41.73 32.50 -13.48
CA VAL A 55 40.53 32.01 -14.15
C VAL A 55 39.82 30.89 -13.40
N THR A 56 40.33 30.44 -12.25
CA THR A 56 39.71 29.43 -11.39
C THR A 56 39.44 29.95 -9.99
N SER A 57 38.33 29.53 -9.38
CA SER A 57 38.05 29.69 -7.97
C SER A 57 38.26 28.36 -7.23
N PRO A 58 38.58 28.39 -5.92
CA PRO A 58 38.59 27.18 -5.10
C PRO A 58 37.28 26.41 -5.30
N ALA A 59 37.38 25.08 -5.37
CA ALA A 59 36.20 24.25 -5.41
C ALA A 59 35.37 24.50 -4.14
N PRO A 60 34.03 24.63 -4.24
CA PRO A 60 33.20 24.68 -3.05
C PRO A 60 33.43 23.40 -2.23
N PRO A 61 33.34 23.46 -0.90
CA PRO A 61 33.40 22.27 -0.07
C PRO A 61 32.35 21.26 -0.55
N THR A 62 32.68 19.97 -0.46
CA THR A 62 31.76 18.92 -0.86
C THR A 62 30.53 18.99 0.07
N PRO A 63 29.30 19.05 -0.45
CA PRO A 63 28.13 19.10 0.41
C PRO A 63 28.01 17.81 1.21
N ASN A 64 28.00 17.95 2.53
CA ASN A 64 27.77 16.88 3.49
C ASN A 64 26.33 16.94 4.00
N PHE A 65 25.78 15.79 4.35
CA PHE A 65 24.48 15.67 5.01
C PHE A 65 24.61 14.75 6.23
N LEU A 66 23.82 15.04 7.26
CA LEU A 66 23.71 14.24 8.47
C LEU A 66 22.29 13.66 8.55
N ILE A 67 22.17 12.37 8.87
CA ILE A 67 20.88 11.75 9.17
C ILE A 67 20.90 11.34 10.64
N VAL A 68 19.94 11.85 11.41
CA VAL A 68 19.79 11.60 12.84
C VAL A 68 18.50 10.83 13.06
N ASP A 69 18.60 9.60 13.52
CA ASP A 69 17.45 8.81 13.98
C ASP A 69 17.45 8.84 15.52
N CYS A 70 16.46 9.54 16.10
CA CYS A 70 16.33 9.69 17.55
C CYS A 70 14.94 9.20 17.97
N PRO A 71 14.82 7.95 18.45
CA PRO A 71 13.52 7.31 18.66
C PRO A 71 12.78 7.81 19.90
N SER A 72 13.46 8.43 20.86
CA SER A 72 12.84 9.03 22.04
C SER A 72 13.75 10.08 22.69
N ILE A 73 13.17 10.88 23.59
CA ILE A 73 13.88 11.90 24.37
C ILE A 73 15.07 11.34 25.17
N GLU A 74 15.02 10.05 25.54
CA GLU A 74 16.05 9.36 26.34
C GLU A 74 17.37 9.18 25.57
N PHE A 75 17.32 9.19 24.23
CA PHE A 75 18.50 9.02 23.38
C PHE A 75 19.27 10.32 23.17
N ILE A 76 18.67 11.48 23.44
CA ILE A 76 19.25 12.79 23.16
C ILE A 76 20.58 12.97 23.88
N SER A 77 20.65 12.65 25.18
CA SER A 77 21.89 12.78 25.96
C SER A 77 23.02 11.93 25.39
N THR A 78 22.70 10.72 24.92
CA THR A 78 23.66 9.78 24.33
C THR A 78 24.16 10.30 22.98
N ILE A 79 23.27 10.85 22.15
CA ILE A 79 23.63 11.49 20.87
C ILE A 79 24.60 12.65 21.13
N MET A 80 24.26 13.54 22.08
CA MET A 80 25.08 14.71 22.40
C MET A 80 26.46 14.36 22.99
N GLN A 81 26.63 13.16 23.54
CA GLN A 81 27.89 12.68 24.12
C GLN A 81 28.65 11.73 23.18
N SER A 82 28.13 11.47 21.98
CA SER A 82 28.73 10.54 21.04
C SER A 82 30.06 11.06 20.53
N LYS A 83 31.16 10.49 21.03
CA LYS A 83 32.51 10.90 20.63
C LYS A 83 32.75 10.84 19.11
N PRO A 84 32.36 9.77 18.37
CA PRO A 84 32.51 9.75 16.92
C PRO A 84 31.78 10.87 16.21
N LEU A 85 30.56 11.21 16.68
CA LEU A 85 29.80 12.34 16.13
C LEU A 85 30.49 13.67 16.45
N LEU A 86 30.93 13.85 17.69
CA LEU A 86 31.64 15.06 18.12
C LEU A 86 32.98 15.24 17.40
N ASP A 87 33.72 14.16 17.14
CA ASP A 87 34.98 14.20 16.40
C ASP A 87 34.74 14.59 14.92
N ALA A 88 33.70 14.00 14.29
CA ALA A 88 33.29 14.33 12.92
C ALA A 88 32.75 15.77 12.79
N LEU A 89 32.09 16.27 13.84
CA LEU A 89 31.61 17.65 13.96
C LEU A 89 32.66 18.62 14.53
N GLY A 90 33.82 18.16 15.00
CA GLY A 90 34.79 18.99 15.72
C GLY A 90 36.08 19.25 14.94
N SER A 91 36.39 18.42 13.95
CA SER A 91 37.55 18.63 13.07
C SER A 91 37.17 19.58 11.94
N PRO A 92 37.78 20.78 11.78
CA PRO A 92 37.51 21.67 10.66
C PRO A 92 38.24 21.26 9.36
N THR A 93 39.11 20.24 9.42
CA THR A 93 39.94 19.80 8.30
C THR A 93 40.22 18.30 8.39
N GLY A 94 39.89 17.52 7.35
CA GLY A 94 40.19 16.08 7.27
C GLY A 94 39.17 15.33 6.42
N GLU A 95 39.52 14.13 5.95
CA GLU A 95 38.62 13.29 5.13
C GLU A 95 37.35 12.84 5.90
N GLU A 96 37.42 12.77 7.23
CA GLU A 96 36.32 12.36 8.12
C GLU A 96 35.49 13.54 8.67
N SER A 97 35.80 14.77 8.27
CA SER A 97 35.13 15.97 8.77
C SER A 97 33.79 16.22 8.06
N LEU A 98 32.73 16.41 8.84
CA LEU A 98 31.40 16.74 8.32
C LEU A 98 31.20 18.24 8.12
N LEU A 99 31.81 19.08 8.95
CA LEU A 99 31.51 20.51 8.97
C LEU A 99 31.83 21.25 7.66
N PRO A 100 32.97 21.00 6.97
CA PRO A 100 33.24 21.57 5.66
C PRO A 100 32.20 21.11 4.64
N GLY A 101 31.11 21.86 4.53
CA GLY A 101 30.02 21.58 3.58
C GLY A 101 28.76 20.94 4.18
N LEU A 102 28.62 20.79 5.51
CA LEU A 102 27.35 20.34 6.10
C LEU A 102 26.25 21.35 5.76
N SER A 103 25.28 20.89 4.96
CA SER A 103 24.22 21.74 4.38
C SER A 103 22.81 21.22 4.66
N LEU A 104 22.67 19.95 5.02
CA LEU A 104 21.39 19.32 5.35
C LEU A 104 21.52 18.39 6.56
N VAL A 105 20.57 18.50 7.50
CA VAL A 105 20.35 17.50 8.54
C VAL A 105 18.95 16.93 8.38
N VAL A 106 18.84 15.61 8.24
CA VAL A 106 17.56 14.88 8.21
C VAL A 106 17.32 14.30 9.60
N HIS A 107 16.21 14.65 10.22
CA HIS A 107 15.82 14.19 11.55
C HIS A 107 14.69 13.17 11.42
N LEU A 108 14.95 11.90 11.71
CA LEU A 108 13.93 10.86 11.81
C LEU A 108 13.50 10.79 13.28
N LEU A 109 12.28 11.23 13.58
CA LEU A 109 11.81 11.48 14.95
C LEU A 109 10.39 10.97 15.17
N PRO A 110 9.96 10.75 16.42
CA PRO A 110 8.56 10.75 16.77
C PRO A 110 7.95 12.16 16.65
N GLU A 111 6.65 12.21 16.35
CA GLU A 111 5.85 13.44 16.39
C GLU A 111 6.05 14.21 17.71
N GLY A 112 6.33 15.51 17.59
CA GLY A 112 6.53 16.42 18.72
C GLY A 112 7.93 16.39 19.35
N LEU A 113 8.80 15.44 19.00
CA LEU A 113 10.13 15.36 19.59
C LEU A 113 11.06 16.46 19.05
N PHE A 114 10.88 16.90 17.81
CA PHE A 114 11.71 17.95 17.22
C PHE A 114 11.57 19.26 18.01
N GLU A 115 10.36 19.57 18.46
CA GLU A 115 9.99 20.79 19.19
C GLU A 115 10.40 20.77 20.66
N SER A 116 10.84 19.62 21.19
CA SER A 116 11.23 19.52 22.60
C SER A 116 12.42 20.41 22.91
N GLU A 117 12.45 20.98 24.12
CA GLU A 117 13.54 21.86 24.54
C GLU A 117 14.90 21.15 24.46
N GLU A 118 14.93 19.86 24.83
CA GLU A 118 16.12 19.02 24.81
C GLU A 118 16.64 18.81 23.39
N TYR A 119 15.76 18.54 22.43
CA TYR A 119 16.16 18.30 21.05
C TYR A 119 16.54 19.60 20.34
N GLN A 120 15.85 20.70 20.63
CA GLN A 120 16.20 22.03 20.12
C GLN A 120 17.59 22.49 20.57
N ARG A 121 18.06 22.11 21.76
CA ARG A 121 19.46 22.36 22.17
C ARG A 121 20.46 21.66 21.26
N PHE A 122 20.19 20.42 20.88
CA PHE A 122 21.03 19.68 19.92
C PHE A 122 21.05 20.38 18.54
N VAL A 123 19.89 20.81 18.05
CA VAL A 123 19.76 21.57 16.80
C VAL A 123 20.53 22.90 16.85
N GLN A 124 20.47 23.61 17.99
CA GLN A 124 21.22 24.85 18.20
C GLN A 124 22.74 24.63 18.16
N THR A 125 23.25 23.59 18.84
CA THR A 125 24.67 23.24 18.82
C THR A 125 25.18 22.96 17.40
N LEU A 126 24.41 22.23 16.59
CA LEU A 126 24.77 21.97 15.19
C LEU A 126 24.88 23.27 14.37
N ASN A 127 23.92 24.17 14.54
CA ASN A 127 23.91 25.46 13.84
C ASN A 127 25.06 26.38 14.26
N GLU A 128 25.41 26.39 15.55
CA GLU A 128 26.56 27.14 16.07
C GLU A 128 27.88 26.62 15.49
N LEU A 129 28.11 25.31 15.54
CA LEU A 129 29.30 24.69 14.97
C LEU A 129 29.44 24.96 13.46
N ALA A 130 28.34 24.85 12.71
CA ALA A 130 28.38 25.16 11.29
C ALA A 130 28.62 26.66 11.02
N ARG A 131 28.11 27.58 11.85
CA ARG A 131 28.43 29.02 11.69
C ARG A 131 29.90 29.33 11.95
N GLU A 132 30.54 28.66 12.91
CA GLU A 132 31.94 28.89 13.24
C GLU A 132 32.91 28.38 12.17
N HIS A 133 32.54 27.26 11.52
CA HIS A 133 33.45 26.50 10.66
C HIS A 133 33.09 26.55 9.16
N CYS A 134 31.84 26.78 8.79
CA CYS A 134 31.42 27.02 7.40
C CYS A 134 31.63 28.50 7.04
N ARG A 135 32.90 28.92 6.92
CA ARG A 135 33.23 30.28 6.44
C ARG A 135 32.98 30.38 4.94
N PHE A 136 31.76 30.76 4.57
CA PHE A 136 31.47 31.21 3.21
C PHE A 136 31.97 32.65 3.04
N ASP A 137 32.73 32.92 1.97
CA ASP A 137 33.09 34.29 1.62
C ASP A 137 31.84 35.01 1.11
N LYS A 138 31.18 35.74 2.03
CA LYS A 138 29.90 36.43 1.79
C LYS A 138 29.97 37.38 0.59
N SER A 139 31.15 37.93 0.29
CA SER A 139 31.34 38.91 -0.79
C SER A 139 31.30 38.30 -2.20
N ARG A 140 32.02 37.19 -2.43
CA ARG A 140 32.11 36.53 -3.76
C ARG A 140 30.81 35.87 -4.21
N ILE A 141 29.99 35.41 -3.27
CA ILE A 141 28.76 34.65 -3.56
C ILE A 141 27.61 35.59 -3.97
N LEU A 142 27.49 36.73 -3.28
CA LEU A 142 26.48 37.76 -3.58
C LEU A 142 26.74 38.45 -4.94
N GLU A 143 27.99 38.50 -5.40
CA GLU A 143 28.35 39.06 -6.72
C GLU A 143 28.06 38.12 -7.90
N GLN A 144 28.12 36.79 -7.71
CA GLN A 144 27.98 35.82 -8.81
C GLN A 144 26.57 35.27 -9.03
N TYR A 145 25.71 35.30 -8.01
CA TYR A 145 24.41 34.65 -8.07
C TYR A 145 23.30 35.63 -7.66
N ALA A 146 22.71 36.33 -8.64
CA ALA A 146 21.63 37.31 -8.42
C ALA A 146 20.35 36.73 -7.76
N THR A 147 20.20 35.40 -7.75
CA THR A 147 19.11 34.66 -7.08
C THR A 147 19.51 34.06 -5.73
N PHE A 148 20.69 34.40 -5.20
CA PHE A 148 21.18 33.86 -3.96
C PHE A 148 20.43 34.43 -2.75
N ASN A 149 19.83 33.55 -1.94
CA ASN A 149 19.21 33.98 -0.69
C ASN A 149 20.28 34.20 0.38
N GLY A 150 20.49 35.47 0.76
CA GLY A 150 21.42 35.85 1.83
C GLY A 150 21.13 35.19 3.19
N ALA A 151 19.91 34.69 3.43
CA ALA A 151 19.54 33.97 4.65
C ALA A 151 20.35 32.67 4.87
N LEU A 152 20.85 32.04 3.80
CA LEU A 152 21.74 30.86 3.87
C LEU A 152 23.13 31.20 4.43
N LEU A 153 23.51 32.48 4.49
CA LEU A 153 24.75 32.94 5.11
C LEU A 153 24.65 33.05 6.64
N ASP A 154 23.43 33.10 7.18
CA ASP A 154 23.16 33.21 8.61
C ASP A 154 22.70 31.87 9.22
N ASN A 155 22.13 30.98 8.39
CA ASN A 155 21.82 29.58 8.71
C ASN A 155 22.42 28.65 7.64
N PRO A 156 23.65 28.13 7.85
CA PRO A 156 24.34 27.31 6.86
C PRO A 156 23.74 25.89 6.71
N ILE A 157 22.96 25.44 7.69
CA ILE A 157 22.30 24.13 7.69
C ILE A 157 20.81 24.31 7.43
N GLN A 158 20.26 23.48 6.54
CA GLN A 158 18.82 23.23 6.46
C GLN A 158 18.45 21.94 7.21
N HIS A 159 17.31 21.94 7.89
CA HIS A 159 16.80 20.83 8.67
C HIS A 159 15.55 20.25 8.01
N LEU A 160 15.56 18.95 7.70
CA LEU A 160 14.40 18.20 7.22
C LEU A 160 13.90 17.29 8.34
N VAL A 161 12.70 17.56 8.85
CA VAL A 161 12.09 16.81 9.94
C VAL A 161 11.14 15.76 9.38
N VAL A 162 11.44 14.49 9.63
CA VAL A 162 10.61 13.34 9.26
C VAL A 162 10.06 12.74 10.55
N ASP A 163 8.92 13.27 10.98
CA ASP A 163 8.29 12.92 12.26
C ASP A 163 6.97 12.13 12.12
N GLY A 164 6.58 11.85 10.87
CA GLY A 164 5.31 11.19 10.55
C GLY A 164 4.12 12.14 10.46
N THR A 165 4.27 13.44 10.75
CA THR A 165 3.21 14.43 10.58
C THR A 165 2.92 14.66 9.10
N GLY A 166 1.63 14.73 8.73
CA GLY A 166 1.23 14.98 7.34
C GLY A 166 1.48 13.83 6.36
N CYS A 167 1.72 12.60 6.84
CA CYS A 167 1.85 11.42 5.97
C CYS A 167 0.53 11.08 5.27
N LEU A 168 0.28 11.67 4.10
CA LEU A 168 -0.63 11.12 3.10
C LEU A 168 0.14 10.04 2.31
N PRO A 169 -0.31 8.77 2.33
CA PRO A 169 0.28 7.75 1.47
C PRO A 169 0.18 8.20 0.01
N ALA A 170 1.22 7.91 -0.80
CA ALA A 170 1.14 8.09 -2.25
C ALA A 170 0.24 7.01 -2.89
N THR A 171 -1.05 7.04 -2.58
CA THR A 171 -2.02 5.98 -2.89
C THR A 171 -2.90 6.33 -4.09
N ILE A 172 -2.34 6.94 -5.15
CA ILE A 172 -3.08 7.28 -6.37
C ILE A 172 -3.82 6.04 -6.94
N GLY A 173 -3.24 4.84 -6.86
CA GLY A 173 -3.89 3.65 -7.42
C GLY A 173 -5.08 3.16 -6.61
N LEU A 174 -4.96 3.09 -5.28
CA LEU A 174 -6.06 2.74 -4.40
C LEU A 174 -7.20 3.77 -4.50
N TYR A 175 -6.85 5.06 -4.52
CA TYR A 175 -7.83 6.14 -4.58
C TYR A 175 -8.49 6.20 -5.97
N SER A 176 -7.75 6.00 -7.06
CA SER A 176 -8.37 5.89 -8.40
C SER A 176 -9.30 4.68 -8.52
N GLN A 177 -8.95 3.54 -7.92
CA GLN A 177 -9.84 2.37 -7.91
C GLN A 177 -11.12 2.64 -7.09
N ALA A 178 -10.98 3.22 -5.89
CA ALA A 178 -12.13 3.58 -5.06
C ALA A 178 -13.02 4.64 -5.74
N ALA A 179 -12.43 5.64 -6.41
CA ALA A 179 -13.14 6.65 -7.18
C ALA A 179 -13.99 6.04 -8.30
N VAL A 180 -13.38 5.19 -9.13
CA VAL A 180 -14.08 4.52 -10.24
C VAL A 180 -15.20 3.62 -9.71
N LEU A 181 -14.92 2.81 -8.68
CA LEU A 181 -15.93 1.93 -8.10
C LEU A 181 -17.10 2.71 -7.49
N HIS A 182 -16.81 3.80 -6.78
CA HIS A 182 -17.81 4.68 -6.18
C HIS A 182 -18.70 5.37 -7.20
N GLN A 183 -18.12 5.77 -8.35
CA GLN A 183 -18.85 6.47 -9.40
C GLN A 183 -19.72 5.51 -10.23
N CYS A 184 -19.23 4.30 -10.48
CA CYS A 184 -19.85 3.35 -11.40
C CYS A 184 -20.86 2.39 -10.74
N PHE A 185 -20.76 2.16 -9.42
CA PHE A 185 -21.55 1.16 -8.69
C PHE A 185 -22.19 1.74 -7.40
N ASP A 186 -22.90 0.93 -6.61
CA ASP A 186 -23.59 1.39 -5.39
C ASP A 186 -22.59 1.95 -4.37
N ARG A 187 -22.77 3.22 -4.03
CA ARG A 187 -21.90 4.00 -3.12
C ARG A 187 -21.87 3.46 -1.69
N ARG A 188 -22.86 2.66 -1.28
CA ARG A 188 -22.85 1.96 0.01
C ARG A 188 -21.88 0.80 0.00
N VAL A 189 -21.75 0.13 -1.15
CA VAL A 189 -20.83 -0.99 -1.35
C VAL A 189 -19.39 -0.48 -1.56
N TYR A 190 -19.27 0.63 -2.29
CA TYR A 190 -17.99 1.28 -2.60
C TYR A 190 -17.95 2.71 -2.05
N PRO A 191 -17.81 2.85 -0.73
CA PRO A 191 -17.65 4.17 -0.11
C PRO A 191 -16.29 4.79 -0.48
N LEU A 192 -16.24 6.13 -0.54
CA LEU A 192 -14.99 6.85 -0.74
C LEU A 192 -14.12 6.80 0.54
N PRO A 193 -12.81 6.59 0.42
CA PRO A 193 -11.81 6.90 1.45
C PRO A 193 -12.00 8.25 2.13
N TYR A 194 -11.53 8.36 3.37
CA TYR A 194 -11.68 9.54 4.23
C TYR A 194 -11.28 10.84 3.54
N ASP A 195 -10.09 10.92 2.94
CA ASP A 195 -9.63 12.16 2.31
C ASP A 195 -10.43 12.57 1.07
N MET A 196 -11.17 11.64 0.44
CA MET A 196 -12.03 11.95 -0.71
C MET A 196 -13.45 12.39 -0.32
N ARG A 197 -13.90 12.06 0.90
CA ARG A 197 -15.24 12.42 1.39
C ARG A 197 -15.27 13.51 2.46
N CYS A 198 -14.21 13.67 3.25
CA CYS A 198 -14.13 14.62 4.35
C CYS A 198 -13.71 16.01 3.84
N VAL A 199 -14.55 17.02 4.08
CA VAL A 199 -14.28 18.41 3.64
C VAL A 199 -13.09 18.97 4.39
N GLU A 200 -13.00 18.71 5.69
CA GLU A 200 -11.91 19.15 6.55
C GLU A 200 -10.59 18.52 6.12
N ALA A 201 -10.58 17.25 5.71
CA ALA A 201 -9.38 16.58 5.20
C ALA A 201 -8.92 17.16 3.86
N LYS A 202 -9.86 17.47 2.96
CA LYS A 202 -9.55 18.17 1.70
C LYS A 202 -8.99 19.56 1.96
N GLN A 203 -9.62 20.33 2.84
CA GLN A 203 -9.16 21.66 3.23
C GLN A 203 -7.79 21.59 3.89
N ALA A 204 -7.54 20.65 4.79
CA ALA A 204 -6.23 20.45 5.41
C ALA A 204 -5.16 20.09 4.37
N SER A 205 -5.49 19.24 3.40
CA SER A 205 -4.59 18.91 2.29
C SER A 205 -4.31 20.12 1.41
N GLU A 206 -5.33 20.91 1.06
CA GLU A 206 -5.23 22.16 0.31
C GLU A 206 -4.50 23.27 1.08
N GLU A 207 -4.61 23.30 2.41
CA GLU A 207 -3.96 24.25 3.27
C GLU A 207 -2.48 23.90 3.46
N ALA A 208 -2.17 22.62 3.67
CA ALA A 208 -0.80 22.11 3.63
C ALA A 208 -0.14 22.37 2.27
N LEU A 209 -0.95 22.32 1.18
CA LEU A 209 -0.56 22.70 -0.17
C LEU A 209 -0.27 24.20 -0.35
N LYS A 210 -1.00 25.07 0.35
CA LYS A 210 -0.86 26.54 0.27
C LYS A 210 0.37 27.04 1.02
N HIS A 211 0.73 26.40 2.13
CA HIS A 211 1.89 26.74 2.94
C HIS A 211 3.14 25.99 2.45
N LEU A 212 3.50 26.20 1.18
CA LEU A 212 4.73 25.66 0.61
C LEU A 212 5.93 26.16 1.43
N PRO A 213 6.85 25.28 1.86
CA PRO A 213 8.09 25.75 2.44
C PRO A 213 8.82 26.57 1.38
N GLU A 214 9.26 27.79 1.73
CA GLU A 214 10.20 28.49 0.87
C GLU A 214 11.43 27.60 0.67
N PRO A 215 12.01 27.52 -0.54
CA PRO A 215 13.11 26.58 -0.81
C PRO A 215 14.26 26.67 0.20
N HIS A 216 14.47 27.87 0.76
CA HIS A 216 15.54 28.17 1.69
C HIS A 216 15.08 28.28 3.15
N THR A 217 13.90 27.74 3.48
CA THR A 217 13.44 27.67 4.87
C THR A 217 14.46 26.87 5.71
N PRO A 218 14.88 27.37 6.89
CA PRO A 218 15.85 26.67 7.73
C PRO A 218 15.36 25.32 8.24
N VAL A 219 14.06 25.18 8.49
CA VAL A 219 13.43 23.94 8.96
C VAL A 219 12.23 23.63 8.08
N VAL A 220 12.16 22.40 7.58
CA VAL A 220 11.04 21.88 6.79
C VAL A 220 10.57 20.56 7.38
N HIS A 221 9.29 20.47 7.73
CA HIS A 221 8.67 19.19 8.04
C HIS A 221 8.36 18.45 6.73
N ALA A 222 8.87 17.23 6.62
CA ALA A 222 8.77 16.40 5.43
C ALA A 222 7.31 16.10 5.14
N GLN A 223 6.85 16.55 3.97
CA GLN A 223 5.57 16.17 3.41
C GLN A 223 5.79 15.12 2.31
N PRO A 224 4.82 14.23 2.05
CA PRO A 224 4.89 13.30 0.92
C PRO A 224 5.24 14.01 -0.40
N GLN A 225 6.09 13.38 -1.22
CA GLN A 225 6.54 13.89 -2.53
C GLN A 225 7.30 15.24 -2.51
N THR A 226 7.76 15.69 -1.35
CA THR A 226 8.76 16.77 -1.23
C THR A 226 10.13 16.26 -1.67
N HIS A 227 10.85 17.07 -2.47
CA HIS A 227 12.17 16.74 -2.99
C HIS A 227 13.19 17.78 -2.51
N TYR A 228 14.37 17.33 -2.09
CA TYR A 228 15.49 18.23 -1.82
C TYR A 228 16.54 18.04 -2.91
N MET A 229 16.97 19.14 -3.53
CA MET A 229 18.04 19.08 -4.52
C MET A 229 19.37 19.43 -3.84
N ILE A 230 20.27 18.46 -3.75
CA ILE A 230 21.65 18.65 -3.30
C ILE A 230 22.45 19.29 -4.45
N ARG A 231 22.12 20.54 -4.76
CA ARG A 231 22.95 21.46 -5.52
C ARG A 231 23.14 22.68 -4.62
N PRO A 232 24.30 23.35 -4.69
CA PRO A 232 24.40 24.67 -4.07
C PRO A 232 23.18 25.50 -4.51
N TRP A 233 22.45 26.05 -3.53
CA TRP A 233 21.48 27.14 -3.71
C TRP A 233 20.07 26.81 -4.23
N TYR A 234 19.65 25.55 -4.37
CA TYR A 234 18.29 25.23 -4.88
C TYR A 234 17.26 24.91 -3.79
N GLY A 235 17.68 24.47 -2.60
CA GLY A 235 16.79 24.26 -1.45
C GLY A 235 15.75 23.14 -1.65
N PHE A 236 14.70 23.18 -0.83
CA PHE A 236 13.54 22.27 -0.93
C PHE A 236 12.65 22.67 -2.09
N THR A 237 12.22 21.70 -2.90
CA THR A 237 11.23 21.90 -3.96
C THR A 237 10.19 20.80 -3.92
N ARG A 238 9.01 21.09 -4.44
CA ARG A 238 7.98 20.09 -4.67
C ARG A 238 7.88 19.81 -6.16
N ARG A 239 7.58 18.57 -6.54
CA ARG A 239 7.10 18.34 -7.92
C ARG A 239 5.76 19.06 -8.08
N PRO A 240 5.50 19.77 -9.20
CA PRO A 240 4.22 20.45 -9.45
C PRO A 240 3.02 19.49 -9.59
N GLU A 241 3.23 18.18 -9.48
CA GLU A 241 2.28 17.12 -9.80
C GLU A 241 1.81 16.35 -8.56
N MET A 242 1.58 17.02 -7.42
CA MET A 242 0.89 16.27 -6.37
C MET A 242 -0.50 15.89 -6.84
N PRO A 243 -0.88 14.62 -6.68
CA PRO A 243 -2.16 14.14 -7.15
C PRO A 243 -3.24 14.90 -6.39
N ILE A 244 -3.94 15.78 -7.10
CA ILE A 244 -5.18 16.32 -6.59
C ILE A 244 -6.13 15.12 -6.51
N LEU A 245 -6.60 14.80 -5.30
CA LEU A 245 -7.62 13.77 -5.05
C LEU A 245 -8.99 14.28 -5.51
N ASP A 246 -9.07 14.57 -6.80
CA ASP A 246 -10.27 15.02 -7.48
C ASP A 246 -10.98 13.82 -8.09
N LEU A 247 -12.23 13.61 -7.68
CA LEU A 247 -13.00 12.43 -8.04
C LEU A 247 -13.21 12.34 -9.55
N ASP A 248 -13.57 13.46 -10.19
CA ASP A 248 -13.86 13.50 -11.63
C ASP A 248 -12.59 13.28 -12.44
N ARG A 249 -11.46 13.88 -12.05
CA ARG A 249 -10.16 13.66 -12.67
C ARG A 249 -9.69 12.23 -12.53
N LEU A 250 -9.79 11.62 -11.34
CA LEU A 250 -9.40 10.23 -11.12
C LEU A 250 -10.25 9.27 -11.96
N CYS A 251 -11.54 9.56 -12.13
CA CYS A 251 -12.41 8.80 -13.03
C CYS A 251 -12.02 9.05 -14.49
N GLN A 252 -11.81 10.30 -14.90
CA GLN A 252 -11.42 10.66 -16.27
C GLN A 252 -10.11 9.97 -16.68
N ASP A 253 -9.10 9.98 -15.81
CA ASP A 253 -7.81 9.34 -16.04
C ASP A 253 -7.91 7.81 -16.08
N ALA A 254 -9.01 7.21 -15.60
CA ALA A 254 -9.22 5.77 -15.64
C ALA A 254 -9.79 5.26 -16.97
N PHE A 255 -10.55 6.10 -17.70
CA PHE A 255 -11.18 5.74 -18.97
C PHE A 255 -10.34 6.23 -20.15
N GLU A 256 -9.52 5.34 -20.70
CA GLU A 256 -8.70 5.63 -21.88
C GLU A 256 -9.48 5.33 -23.18
N PRO A 257 -9.66 6.31 -24.09
CA PRO A 257 -10.44 6.15 -25.32
C PRO A 257 -9.97 5.02 -26.26
N LEU A 258 -8.72 4.56 -26.12
CA LEU A 258 -8.21 3.42 -26.88
C LEU A 258 -8.91 2.10 -26.53
N TYR A 259 -9.43 1.99 -25.31
CA TYR A 259 -10.06 0.77 -24.80
C TYR A 259 -11.58 0.96 -24.70
N VAL A 260 -12.02 1.91 -23.88
CA VAL A 260 -13.42 2.26 -23.66
C VAL A 260 -13.47 3.74 -23.27
N THR A 261 -14.28 4.52 -23.97
CA THR A 261 -14.58 5.92 -23.60
C THR A 261 -15.53 5.99 -22.40
N ARG A 262 -15.54 7.13 -21.71
CA ARG A 262 -16.46 7.34 -20.57
C ARG A 262 -17.94 7.18 -20.96
N ASP A 263 -18.31 7.67 -22.15
CA ASP A 263 -19.69 7.60 -22.64
C ASP A 263 -20.10 6.17 -22.97
N GLU A 264 -19.23 5.39 -23.61
CA GLU A 264 -19.44 3.96 -23.85
C GLU A 264 -19.58 3.17 -22.53
N ALA A 265 -18.73 3.46 -21.53
CA ALA A 265 -18.85 2.83 -20.22
C ALA A 265 -20.17 3.19 -19.52
N GLU A 266 -20.60 4.45 -19.59
CA GLU A 266 -21.83 4.94 -18.97
C GLU A 266 -23.09 4.33 -19.60
N GLU A 267 -23.08 4.07 -20.92
CA GLU A 267 -24.14 3.31 -21.59
C GLU A 267 -24.28 1.91 -20.97
N GLN A 268 -23.17 1.23 -20.75
CA GLN A 268 -23.17 -0.11 -20.14
C GLN A 268 -23.62 -0.06 -18.67
N PHE A 269 -23.17 0.92 -17.89
CA PHE A 269 -23.66 1.08 -16.51
C PHE A 269 -25.16 1.42 -16.45
N THR A 270 -25.71 2.11 -17.47
CA THR A 270 -27.15 2.31 -17.59
C THR A 270 -27.90 1.00 -17.81
N VAL A 271 -27.37 0.11 -18.66
CA VAL A 271 -27.92 -1.25 -18.84
C VAL A 271 -27.87 -2.04 -17.53
N MET A 272 -26.76 -1.97 -16.79
CA MET A 272 -26.63 -2.61 -15.48
C MET A 272 -27.70 -2.12 -14.49
N ARG A 273 -27.84 -0.80 -14.33
CA ARG A 273 -28.81 -0.20 -13.40
C ARG A 273 -30.25 -0.51 -13.78
N ALA A 274 -30.57 -0.56 -15.08
CA ALA A 274 -31.90 -0.95 -15.56
C ALA A 274 -32.24 -2.39 -15.13
N LYS A 275 -31.33 -3.35 -15.36
CA LYS A 275 -31.51 -4.75 -14.93
C LYS A 275 -31.65 -4.88 -13.42
N MET A 276 -30.82 -4.16 -12.66
CA MET A 276 -30.92 -4.13 -11.20
C MET A 276 -32.28 -3.58 -10.73
N ALA A 277 -32.78 -2.52 -11.39
CA ALA A 277 -34.08 -1.94 -11.06
C ALA A 277 -35.25 -2.89 -11.36
N GLU A 278 -35.20 -3.62 -12.47
CA GLU A 278 -36.18 -4.67 -12.82
C GLU A 278 -36.28 -5.74 -11.73
N ASP A 279 -35.15 -6.12 -11.14
CA ASP A 279 -35.07 -7.13 -10.08
C ASP A 279 -35.24 -6.55 -8.65
N GLY A 280 -35.66 -5.29 -8.54
CA GLY A 280 -36.02 -4.65 -7.27
C GLY A 280 -34.84 -4.05 -6.49
N PHE A 281 -33.68 -3.86 -7.11
CA PHE A 281 -32.48 -3.25 -6.52
C PHE A 281 -32.26 -1.79 -6.94
N ALA A 282 -33.33 -1.04 -7.25
CA ALA A 282 -33.22 0.35 -7.72
C ALA A 282 -32.41 1.23 -6.75
N SER A 283 -31.44 1.98 -7.27
CA SER A 283 -30.67 2.95 -6.49
C SER A 283 -31.52 4.20 -6.23
N ASN A 284 -31.81 4.51 -4.97
CA ASN A 284 -32.32 5.82 -4.58
C ASN A 284 -31.16 6.83 -4.58
N ASP A 285 -30.67 7.20 -5.76
CA ASP A 285 -29.52 8.12 -5.92
C ASP A 285 -29.85 9.59 -5.58
N GLN A 286 -31.08 9.92 -5.19
CA GLN A 286 -31.51 11.32 -5.01
C GLN A 286 -31.37 11.89 -3.59
N ASN A 287 -30.89 11.15 -2.60
CA ASN A 287 -30.52 11.77 -1.32
C ASN A 287 -29.61 10.86 -0.50
N PRO A 288 -28.35 11.25 -0.20
CA PRO A 288 -27.63 10.66 0.92
C PRO A 288 -28.34 11.14 2.18
N GLN A 289 -29.43 10.48 2.58
CA GLN A 289 -29.91 10.63 3.94
C GLN A 289 -28.72 10.34 4.87
N PRO A 290 -28.44 11.17 5.88
CA PRO A 290 -27.45 10.84 6.88
C PRO A 290 -27.80 9.43 7.36
N ILE A 291 -26.78 8.56 7.48
CA ILE A 291 -26.94 7.18 7.94
C ILE A 291 -27.85 7.23 9.16
N ASP A 292 -29.13 6.88 8.97
CA ASP A 292 -30.10 6.99 10.05
C ASP A 292 -29.67 5.96 11.07
N SER A 293 -29.11 6.46 12.17
CA SER A 293 -28.62 5.67 13.29
C SER A 293 -29.70 4.79 13.95
N SER A 294 -30.97 4.93 13.52
CA SER A 294 -32.13 4.28 14.12
C SER A 294 -32.81 3.18 13.28
N ILE A 295 -32.36 2.88 12.05
CA ILE A 295 -32.94 1.80 11.23
C ILE A 295 -32.02 0.56 11.27
N ASN A 296 -32.45 -0.48 11.99
CA ASN A 296 -31.93 -1.86 12.04
C ASN A 296 -30.58 -2.09 11.32
N LYS A 297 -29.46 -1.92 12.03
CA LYS A 297 -28.13 -2.26 11.49
C LYS A 297 -28.07 -3.79 11.29
N VAL A 298 -28.10 -4.21 10.02
CA VAL A 298 -27.94 -5.62 9.63
C VAL A 298 -26.49 -6.03 9.85
N TYR A 299 -26.27 -6.99 10.74
CA TYR A 299 -24.96 -7.57 11.03
C TYR A 299 -24.85 -9.00 10.50
N PRO A 300 -23.65 -9.46 10.13
CA PRO A 300 -22.38 -8.73 10.19
C PRO A 300 -22.23 -7.75 9.03
N GLU A 301 -21.45 -6.71 9.27
CA GLU A 301 -20.97 -5.78 8.24
C GLU A 301 -19.49 -6.09 7.97
N ILE A 302 -19.13 -6.30 6.72
CA ILE A 302 -17.80 -6.79 6.32
C ILE A 302 -17.10 -5.71 5.50
N THR A 303 -15.89 -5.34 5.89
CA THR A 303 -15.02 -4.42 5.14
C THR A 303 -13.76 -5.15 4.69
N PHE A 304 -13.53 -5.20 3.39
CA PHE A 304 -12.34 -5.81 2.81
C PHE A 304 -11.21 -4.77 2.77
N LEU A 305 -10.27 -4.83 3.73
CA LEU A 305 -9.13 -3.90 3.77
C LEU A 305 -8.07 -4.24 2.73
N GLY A 306 -7.95 -5.52 2.38
CA GLY A 306 -7.06 -5.98 1.32
C GLY A 306 -7.53 -7.30 0.74
N THR A 307 -7.40 -7.42 -0.57
CA THR A 307 -7.98 -8.50 -1.39
C THR A 307 -6.97 -9.16 -2.32
N GLY A 308 -5.69 -8.80 -2.22
CA GLY A 308 -4.60 -9.30 -3.03
C GLY A 308 -3.77 -10.38 -2.34
N SER A 309 -3.11 -11.20 -3.16
CA SER A 309 -2.24 -12.29 -2.70
C SER A 309 -0.75 -11.96 -2.78
N SER A 310 0.02 -12.48 -1.82
CA SER A 310 1.48 -12.51 -1.72
C SER A 310 2.17 -11.17 -1.48
N ALA A 311 1.87 -10.14 -2.26
CA ALA A 311 2.51 -8.83 -2.15
C ALA A 311 1.50 -7.70 -2.38
N PRO A 312 1.66 -6.53 -1.75
CA PRO A 312 0.84 -5.38 -2.05
C PRO A 312 1.18 -4.82 -3.45
N ASN A 313 0.20 -4.22 -4.12
CA ASN A 313 0.45 -3.41 -5.31
C ASN A 313 -0.32 -2.09 -5.26
N LYS A 314 -0.26 -1.31 -6.35
CA LYS A 314 -0.90 0.00 -6.45
C LYS A 314 -2.42 -0.03 -6.23
N TYR A 315 -3.09 -1.18 -6.38
CA TYR A 315 -4.54 -1.35 -6.50
C TYR A 315 -5.17 -2.24 -5.42
N ARG A 316 -4.41 -3.21 -4.93
CA ARG A 316 -4.83 -4.18 -3.92
C ARG A 316 -3.73 -4.35 -2.89
N ASN A 317 -4.07 -4.08 -1.65
CA ASN A 317 -3.31 -4.51 -0.49
C ASN A 317 -3.51 -6.01 -0.26
N ILE A 318 -2.65 -6.57 0.59
CA ILE A 318 -2.71 -7.98 1.01
C ILE A 318 -3.82 -8.24 2.03
N SER A 319 -4.18 -9.52 2.20
CA SER A 319 -5.31 -10.01 2.98
C SER A 319 -5.55 -9.30 4.32
N GLY A 320 -6.75 -8.74 4.46
CA GLY A 320 -7.25 -8.22 5.73
C GLY A 320 -8.74 -7.93 5.62
N ILE A 321 -9.56 -8.52 6.50
CA ILE A 321 -11.01 -8.39 6.43
C ILE A 321 -11.54 -8.04 7.82
N LEU A 322 -12.15 -6.87 7.98
CA LEU A 322 -12.87 -6.51 9.19
C LEU A 322 -14.30 -7.02 9.13
N VAL A 323 -14.76 -7.61 10.22
CA VAL A 323 -16.12 -8.11 10.39
C VAL A 323 -16.70 -7.47 11.64
N GLN A 324 -17.53 -6.46 11.46
CA GLN A 324 -18.29 -5.86 12.53
C GLN A 324 -19.50 -6.74 12.82
N ILE A 325 -19.52 -7.37 13.99
CA ILE A 325 -20.54 -8.35 14.37
C ILE A 325 -21.71 -7.73 15.13
N ASN A 326 -21.50 -6.57 15.75
CA ASN A 326 -22.52 -5.74 16.39
C ASN A 326 -22.01 -4.28 16.48
N LEU A 327 -22.71 -3.41 17.23
CA LEU A 327 -22.34 -1.99 17.34
C LEU A 327 -20.94 -1.73 17.94
N ASN A 328 -20.49 -2.61 18.83
CA ASN A 328 -19.33 -2.41 19.69
C ASN A 328 -18.20 -3.41 19.45
N ASP A 329 -18.48 -4.54 18.81
CA ASP A 329 -17.51 -5.60 18.62
C ASP A 329 -17.18 -5.80 17.14
N ILE A 330 -15.87 -5.83 16.86
CA ILE A 330 -15.28 -6.11 15.56
C ILE A 330 -14.31 -7.27 15.72
N ILE A 331 -14.35 -8.22 14.80
CA ILE A 331 -13.30 -9.23 14.63
C ILE A 331 -12.61 -9.03 13.27
N MET A 332 -11.44 -9.65 13.10
CA MET A 332 -10.69 -9.57 11.85
C MET A 332 -10.29 -10.96 11.38
N MET A 333 -10.42 -11.21 10.07
CA MET A 333 -9.93 -12.41 9.41
C MET A 333 -8.70 -12.06 8.60
N ASP A 334 -7.56 -12.60 9.02
CA ASP A 334 -6.21 -12.21 8.61
C ASP A 334 -5.91 -10.71 8.80
N CYS A 335 -4.63 -10.38 8.90
CA CYS A 335 -4.16 -9.02 9.09
C CYS A 335 -2.77 -8.87 8.45
N GLY A 336 -2.75 -8.79 7.13
CA GLY A 336 -1.57 -8.47 6.34
C GLY A 336 -1.01 -7.08 6.63
N GLU A 337 0.24 -6.84 6.22
CA GLU A 337 0.89 -5.53 6.27
C GLU A 337 0.00 -4.45 5.61
N GLY A 338 0.01 -3.24 6.18
CA GLY A 338 -0.80 -2.13 5.69
C GLY A 338 -2.28 -2.19 6.07
N SER A 339 -2.78 -3.25 6.74
CA SER A 339 -4.18 -3.31 7.20
C SER A 339 -4.54 -2.11 8.10
N LEU A 340 -3.66 -1.71 9.02
CA LEU A 340 -3.84 -0.52 9.83
C LEU A 340 -3.98 0.75 8.96
N ASN A 341 -3.11 0.90 7.97
CA ASN A 341 -3.13 2.04 7.05
C ASN A 341 -4.43 2.07 6.25
N GLN A 342 -4.96 0.92 5.83
CA GLN A 342 -6.25 0.82 5.13
C GLN A 342 -7.42 1.24 6.02
N ILE A 343 -7.38 0.96 7.33
CA ILE A 343 -8.38 1.46 8.29
C ILE A 343 -8.32 2.99 8.35
N TYR A 344 -7.13 3.57 8.51
CA TYR A 344 -6.97 5.04 8.53
C TYR A 344 -7.37 5.69 7.20
N ALA A 345 -7.00 5.10 6.06
CA ALA A 345 -7.38 5.60 4.75
C ALA A 345 -8.91 5.59 4.55
N MET A 346 -9.58 4.54 5.04
CA MET A 346 -11.02 4.36 4.87
C MET A 346 -11.86 5.20 5.84
N TYR A 347 -11.43 5.31 7.10
CA TYR A 347 -12.24 5.84 8.20
C TYR A 347 -11.72 7.19 8.74
N GLY A 348 -10.47 7.52 8.46
CA GLY A 348 -9.81 8.69 9.03
C GLY A 348 -9.44 8.48 10.51
N PRO A 349 -8.69 9.40 11.12
CA PRO A 349 -8.06 9.17 12.41
C PRO A 349 -9.04 8.82 13.54
N LYS A 350 -10.10 9.63 13.70
CA LYS A 350 -11.06 9.49 14.81
C LYS A 350 -11.82 8.17 14.77
N GLU A 351 -12.35 7.81 13.60
CA GLU A 351 -13.15 6.60 13.44
C GLU A 351 -12.25 5.35 13.36
N ALA A 352 -11.04 5.45 12.80
CA ALA A 352 -10.04 4.38 12.85
C ALA A 352 -9.68 4.02 14.29
N GLU A 353 -9.40 5.00 15.15
CA GLU A 353 -9.14 4.74 16.57
C GLU A 353 -10.31 4.05 17.27
N GLU A 354 -11.54 4.44 16.94
CA GLU A 354 -12.73 3.81 17.49
C GLU A 354 -12.87 2.35 17.02
N ILE A 355 -12.59 2.07 15.74
CA ILE A 355 -12.52 0.71 15.21
C ILE A 355 -11.47 -0.11 15.95
N LEU A 356 -10.30 0.46 16.23
CA LEU A 356 -9.24 -0.21 16.98
C LEU A 356 -9.69 -0.56 18.40
N ARG A 357 -10.38 0.34 19.10
CA ARG A 357 -10.93 0.07 20.44
C ARG A 357 -11.97 -1.06 20.41
N LYS A 358 -12.80 -1.09 19.37
CA LYS A 358 -13.83 -2.11 19.11
C LYS A 358 -13.28 -3.44 18.59
N LEU A 359 -12.01 -3.51 18.18
CA LEU A 359 -11.40 -4.75 17.73
C LEU A 359 -11.22 -5.70 18.92
N ARG A 360 -11.83 -6.89 18.85
CA ARG A 360 -11.89 -7.87 19.94
C ARG A 360 -11.12 -9.15 19.66
N LEU A 361 -10.88 -9.50 18.39
CA LEU A 361 -10.25 -10.75 17.99
C LEU A 361 -9.67 -10.67 16.58
N ILE A 362 -8.48 -11.22 16.38
CA ILE A 362 -7.93 -11.52 15.04
C ILE A 362 -7.83 -13.05 14.86
N LEU A 363 -8.30 -13.55 13.73
CA LEU A 363 -8.14 -14.93 13.28
C LEU A 363 -7.06 -14.99 12.20
N VAL A 364 -5.93 -15.65 12.48
CA VAL A 364 -4.84 -15.82 11.50
C VAL A 364 -4.94 -17.21 10.88
N THR A 365 -5.04 -17.29 9.56
CA THR A 365 -5.21 -18.55 8.82
C THR A 365 -3.93 -19.37 8.76
N HIS A 366 -2.79 -18.74 8.49
CA HIS A 366 -1.49 -19.41 8.35
C HIS A 366 -0.30 -18.44 8.42
N MET A 367 0.93 -18.94 8.18
CA MET A 367 2.17 -18.20 8.40
C MET A 367 2.73 -17.41 7.20
N HIS A 368 2.09 -17.41 6.05
CA HIS A 368 2.56 -16.54 4.97
C HIS A 368 2.38 -15.07 5.38
N ALA A 369 3.41 -14.26 5.13
CA ALA A 369 3.54 -12.91 5.68
C ALA A 369 2.38 -11.99 5.28
N ASP A 370 1.78 -12.24 4.12
CA ASP A 370 0.64 -11.52 3.56
C ASP A 370 -0.66 -11.65 4.36
N HIS A 371 -0.72 -12.59 5.33
CA HIS A 371 -1.91 -12.82 6.16
C HIS A 371 -1.75 -12.35 7.61
N HIS A 372 -0.54 -12.01 8.07
CA HIS A 372 -0.32 -11.73 9.50
C HIS A 372 0.69 -10.61 9.81
N GLY A 373 1.41 -10.12 8.80
CA GLY A 373 2.46 -9.10 8.99
C GLY A 373 1.98 -7.78 9.61
N GLY A 374 0.69 -7.49 9.59
CA GLY A 374 0.09 -6.31 10.19
C GLY A 374 -0.34 -6.47 11.66
N VAL A 375 -0.37 -7.70 12.21
CA VAL A 375 -0.92 -7.96 13.56
C VAL A 375 -0.16 -7.17 14.63
N PHE A 376 1.17 -7.10 14.53
CA PHE A 376 2.00 -6.38 15.51
C PHE A 376 1.63 -4.90 15.60
N SER A 377 1.62 -4.21 14.45
CA SER A 377 1.28 -2.77 14.38
C SER A 377 -0.15 -2.50 14.83
N MET A 378 -1.09 -3.37 14.47
CA MET A 378 -2.50 -3.30 14.89
C MET A 378 -2.64 -3.40 16.42
N ALA A 379 -2.00 -4.42 17.01
CA ALA A 379 -2.02 -4.64 18.45
C ALA A 379 -1.35 -3.49 19.21
N LEU A 380 -0.19 -3.01 18.73
CA LEU A 380 0.51 -1.89 19.35
C LEU A 380 -0.32 -0.60 19.36
N ALA A 381 -0.91 -0.24 18.22
CA ALA A 381 -1.77 0.95 18.10
C ALA A 381 -2.98 0.85 19.03
N ARG A 382 -3.68 -0.30 19.01
CA ARG A 382 -4.83 -0.54 19.89
C ARG A 382 -4.46 -0.49 21.37
N ASN A 383 -3.39 -1.14 21.79
CA ASN A 383 -2.97 -1.18 23.19
C ASN A 383 -2.64 0.22 23.71
N ARG A 384 -1.97 1.05 22.89
CA ARG A 384 -1.71 2.47 23.21
C ARG A 384 -3.02 3.24 23.44
N LEU A 385 -4.02 3.06 22.57
CA LEU A 385 -5.31 3.74 22.69
C LEU A 385 -6.09 3.33 23.94
N LEU A 386 -6.05 2.05 24.30
CA LEU A 386 -6.72 1.55 25.50
C LEU A 386 -6.00 1.98 26.79
N ALA A 387 -4.66 2.04 26.77
CA ALA A 387 -3.88 2.51 27.91
C ALA A 387 -4.10 4.01 28.20
N ALA A 388 -4.26 4.83 27.15
CA ALA A 388 -4.46 6.27 27.29
C ALA A 388 -5.81 6.67 27.91
N GLN A 389 -6.83 5.80 27.86
CA GLN A 389 -8.19 6.13 28.33
C GLN A 389 -8.35 6.09 29.86
N ASP A 390 -7.45 5.45 30.61
CA ASP A 390 -7.56 5.36 32.07
C ASP A 390 -6.19 5.17 32.76
N PRO A 391 -5.44 6.26 32.99
CA PRO A 391 -4.14 6.25 33.67
C PRO A 391 -4.20 5.75 35.13
N ALA A 392 -5.37 5.78 35.77
CA ALA A 392 -5.58 5.33 37.15
C ALA A 392 -5.85 3.81 37.22
N SER A 393 -6.18 3.17 36.10
CA SER A 393 -6.44 1.73 36.00
C SER A 393 -5.23 0.88 35.63
N VAL A 394 -4.01 1.34 35.86
CA VAL A 394 -2.79 0.50 35.77
C VAL A 394 -2.89 -0.75 36.69
N SER A 395 -3.88 -0.80 37.59
CA SER A 395 -4.26 -1.98 38.39
C SER A 395 -5.24 -2.96 37.71
N ARG A 396 -5.80 -2.68 36.53
CA ARG A 396 -6.52 -3.69 35.73
C ARG A 396 -5.47 -4.61 35.10
N SER A 397 -5.67 -5.92 35.23
CA SER A 397 -4.76 -6.95 34.72
C SER A 397 -4.29 -6.62 33.30
N LEU A 398 -2.98 -6.73 33.06
CA LEU A 398 -2.32 -6.63 31.75
C LEU A 398 -3.10 -7.38 30.65
N HIS A 399 -3.82 -8.45 31.01
CA HIS A 399 -4.67 -9.23 30.10
C HIS A 399 -5.86 -8.47 29.50
N SER A 400 -6.31 -7.36 30.11
CA SER A 400 -7.48 -6.61 29.63
C SER A 400 -7.20 -5.70 28.43
N THR A 401 -5.92 -5.39 28.16
CA THR A 401 -5.50 -4.55 27.03
C THR A 401 -5.00 -5.37 25.85
N LEU A 402 -4.37 -6.53 26.07
CA LEU A 402 -3.83 -7.39 25.03
C LEU A 402 -4.90 -7.80 24.00
N LEU A 403 -4.57 -7.69 22.71
CA LEU A 403 -5.46 -8.07 21.62
C LEU A 403 -5.53 -9.61 21.50
N PRO A 404 -6.71 -10.24 21.64
CA PRO A 404 -6.89 -11.66 21.35
C PRO A 404 -6.53 -12.03 19.91
N VAL A 405 -5.71 -13.07 19.74
CA VAL A 405 -5.34 -13.60 18.42
C VAL A 405 -5.40 -15.13 18.44
N LEU A 406 -6.25 -15.71 17.59
CA LEU A 406 -6.25 -17.15 17.31
C LEU A 406 -5.31 -17.41 16.13
N ALA A 407 -4.26 -18.20 16.33
CA ALA A 407 -3.23 -18.38 15.31
C ALA A 407 -2.51 -19.75 15.37
N PRO A 408 -1.80 -20.13 14.29
CA PRO A 408 -0.94 -21.31 14.29
C PRO A 408 0.23 -21.23 15.29
N PRO A 409 0.81 -22.36 15.71
CA PRO A 409 1.91 -22.39 16.69
C PRO A 409 3.17 -21.63 16.25
N ALA A 410 3.45 -21.61 14.95
CA ALA A 410 4.59 -20.86 14.41
C ALA A 410 4.40 -19.34 14.56
N PHE A 411 3.15 -18.85 14.45
CA PHE A 411 2.83 -17.44 14.69
C PHE A 411 3.07 -17.09 16.14
N ALA A 412 2.57 -17.91 17.06
CA ALA A 412 2.74 -17.69 18.49
C ALA A 412 4.22 -17.56 18.88
N ARG A 413 5.08 -18.45 18.37
CA ARG A 413 6.53 -18.36 18.60
C ARG A 413 7.13 -17.09 18.02
N TRP A 414 6.80 -16.78 16.77
CA TRP A 414 7.29 -15.57 16.09
C TRP A 414 6.88 -14.31 16.86
N MET A 415 5.59 -14.17 17.19
CA MET A 415 5.04 -13.01 17.87
C MET A 415 5.62 -12.84 19.28
N THR A 416 5.78 -13.92 20.05
CA THR A 416 6.41 -13.85 21.36
C THR A 416 7.85 -13.37 21.26
N SER A 417 8.68 -13.99 20.40
CA SER A 417 10.07 -13.58 20.24
C SER A 417 10.23 -12.16 19.67
N PHE A 418 9.38 -11.78 18.72
CA PHE A 418 9.39 -10.44 18.14
C PHE A 418 8.98 -9.38 19.18
N ALA A 419 7.93 -9.63 19.95
CA ALA A 419 7.48 -8.72 21.00
C ALA A 419 8.50 -8.61 22.16
N GLU A 420 9.18 -9.70 22.53
CA GLU A 420 10.28 -9.66 23.50
C GLU A 420 11.46 -8.79 23.01
N LEU A 421 11.83 -8.91 21.74
CA LEU A 421 12.96 -8.20 21.15
C LEU A 421 12.67 -6.70 20.93
N PHE A 422 11.46 -6.35 20.48
CA PHE A 422 11.13 -4.99 20.01
C PHE A 422 10.14 -4.21 20.89
N HIS A 423 9.47 -4.85 21.86
CA HIS A 423 8.49 -4.19 22.74
C HIS A 423 8.68 -4.48 24.23
N HIS A 424 9.55 -5.43 24.59
CA HIS A 424 9.83 -5.83 25.98
C HIS A 424 8.61 -6.37 26.75
N GLY A 425 7.68 -7.01 26.07
CA GLY A 425 6.52 -7.64 26.70
C GLY A 425 5.47 -8.13 25.70
N PRO A 426 4.46 -8.91 26.16
CA PRO A 426 3.39 -9.36 25.29
C PRO A 426 2.53 -8.17 24.85
N ILE A 427 2.14 -8.17 23.57
CA ILE A 427 1.18 -7.20 23.01
C ILE A 427 -0.14 -7.84 22.57
N VAL A 428 -0.18 -9.17 22.53
CA VAL A 428 -1.35 -9.97 22.13
C VAL A 428 -1.65 -11.04 23.18
N ASN A 429 -2.93 -11.42 23.29
CA ASN A 429 -3.37 -12.59 24.03
C ASN A 429 -3.51 -13.76 23.04
N LEU A 430 -2.56 -14.68 23.05
CA LEU A 430 -2.47 -15.76 22.05
C LEU A 430 -3.34 -16.97 22.41
N PHE A 431 -4.18 -17.37 21.46
CA PHE A 431 -4.87 -18.67 21.44
C PHE A 431 -4.24 -19.50 20.31
N VAL A 432 -3.64 -20.64 20.66
CA VAL A 432 -2.79 -21.40 19.74
C VAL A 432 -3.51 -22.63 19.24
N LEU A 433 -3.71 -22.71 17.92
CA LEU A 433 -4.25 -23.89 17.26
C LEU A 433 -3.26 -25.05 17.38
N PRO A 434 -3.66 -26.25 17.84
CA PRO A 434 -2.73 -27.36 18.02
C PRO A 434 -2.12 -27.79 16.68
N ASN A 435 -0.82 -28.11 16.69
CA ASN A 435 -0.16 -28.68 15.51
C ASN A 435 -0.58 -30.15 15.38
N VAL A 436 -1.31 -30.49 14.34
CA VAL A 436 -1.92 -31.83 14.27
C VAL A 436 -1.03 -32.82 13.50
N TYR A 437 -0.17 -32.40 12.54
CA TYR A 437 0.62 -33.33 11.72
C TYR A 437 1.95 -32.76 11.16
N HIS A 438 2.83 -33.65 10.67
CA HIS A 438 3.99 -33.33 9.84
C HIS A 438 3.60 -33.13 8.36
N SER A 439 4.32 -32.25 7.66
CA SER A 439 4.13 -31.99 6.22
C SER A 439 4.84 -33.05 5.35
N PRO A 440 4.24 -33.51 4.23
CA PRO A 440 2.89 -33.21 3.77
C PRO A 440 1.84 -33.99 4.58
N CYS A 441 0.65 -33.39 4.73
CA CYS A 441 -0.42 -34.02 5.49
C CYS A 441 -0.98 -35.25 4.74
N PRO A 442 -1.24 -36.37 5.42
CA PRO A 442 -1.92 -37.51 4.83
C PRO A 442 -3.36 -37.17 4.41
N PRO A 443 -3.83 -37.59 3.22
CA PRO A 443 -5.22 -37.41 2.82
C PRO A 443 -6.16 -38.24 3.71
N GLY A 444 -7.32 -37.67 4.09
CA GLY A 444 -8.44 -38.40 4.71
C GLY A 444 -8.52 -38.40 6.24
N ILE A 445 -7.67 -37.66 6.96
CA ILE A 445 -7.80 -37.53 8.42
C ILE A 445 -8.82 -36.43 8.77
N LYS A 446 -10.04 -36.84 9.13
CA LYS A 446 -11.06 -35.95 9.68
C LYS A 446 -10.70 -35.55 11.11
N THR A 447 -10.34 -34.32 11.34
CA THR A 447 -10.17 -33.79 12.70
C THR A 447 -11.11 -32.60 12.94
N ARG A 448 -12.17 -32.84 13.71
CA ARG A 448 -12.84 -31.75 14.45
C ARG A 448 -11.89 -31.34 15.56
N LEU A 449 -11.34 -30.14 15.45
CA LEU A 449 -10.36 -29.66 16.42
C LEU A 449 -11.05 -28.69 17.36
N CYS A 450 -11.05 -29.03 18.65
CA CYS A 450 -11.11 -27.97 19.64
C CYS A 450 -9.84 -27.13 19.48
N PRO A 451 -9.96 -25.80 19.31
CA PRO A 451 -8.81 -24.94 19.03
C PRO A 451 -7.76 -24.95 20.15
N LEU A 452 -8.10 -25.47 21.33
CA LEU A 452 -7.27 -25.49 22.52
C LEU A 452 -7.48 -26.81 23.29
N ASN A 453 -6.48 -27.21 24.09
CA ASN A 453 -6.62 -28.31 25.04
C ASN A 453 -7.67 -27.94 26.11
N SER A 454 -8.74 -28.74 26.23
CA SER A 454 -9.85 -28.50 27.16
C SER A 454 -9.43 -28.40 28.63
N ASP A 455 -8.27 -28.97 28.97
CA ASP A 455 -7.76 -28.98 30.34
C ASP A 455 -6.89 -27.74 30.67
N SER A 456 -6.76 -26.79 29.75
CA SER A 456 -5.94 -25.58 29.91
C SER A 456 -6.78 -24.37 30.36
N PRO A 457 -6.30 -23.52 31.29
CA PRO A 457 -6.95 -22.24 31.63
C PRO A 457 -7.21 -21.33 30.41
N LYS A 458 -6.39 -21.47 29.35
CA LYS A 458 -6.61 -20.74 28.09
C LYS A 458 -7.87 -21.16 27.35
N TYR A 459 -8.34 -22.39 27.54
CA TYR A 459 -9.61 -22.84 26.99
C TYR A 459 -10.78 -22.08 27.62
N ASP A 460 -10.77 -21.91 28.95
CA ASP A 460 -11.81 -21.15 29.65
C ASP A 460 -11.83 -19.68 29.21
N GLU A 461 -10.66 -19.05 29.07
CA GLU A 461 -10.55 -17.69 28.52
C GLU A 461 -11.14 -17.59 27.10
N TRP A 462 -10.88 -18.58 26.25
CA TRP A 462 -11.42 -18.64 24.89
C TRP A 462 -12.93 -18.78 24.87
N VAL A 463 -13.48 -19.69 25.68
CA VAL A 463 -14.93 -19.89 25.81
C VAL A 463 -15.61 -18.63 26.33
N GLN A 464 -15.02 -17.97 27.33
CA GLN A 464 -15.53 -16.69 27.85
C GLN A 464 -15.50 -15.59 26.78
N LEU A 465 -14.41 -15.50 26.00
CA LEU A 465 -14.31 -14.55 24.90
C LEU A 465 -15.40 -14.78 23.86
N LEU A 466 -15.55 -16.02 23.35
CA LEU A 466 -16.57 -16.36 22.37
C LEU A 466 -18.00 -16.15 22.89
N THR A 467 -18.25 -16.48 24.15
CA THR A 467 -19.53 -16.20 24.82
C THR A 467 -19.81 -14.71 24.86
N SER A 468 -18.81 -13.88 25.20
CA SER A 468 -18.94 -12.42 25.24
C SER A 468 -19.19 -11.80 23.86
N LEU A 469 -18.65 -12.42 22.80
CA LEU A 469 -18.87 -12.01 21.41
C LEU A 469 -20.15 -12.59 20.81
N ASN A 470 -20.82 -13.52 21.51
CA ASN A 470 -21.94 -14.29 21.01
C ASN A 470 -21.62 -15.01 19.66
N LEU A 471 -20.44 -15.62 19.59
CA LEU A 471 -19.93 -16.31 18.41
C LEU A 471 -19.59 -17.78 18.67
N GLU A 472 -19.74 -18.60 17.64
CA GLU A 472 -19.08 -19.90 17.50
C GLU A 472 -18.04 -19.80 16.39
N ILE A 473 -16.79 -20.21 16.66
CA ILE A 473 -15.71 -20.23 15.68
C ILE A 473 -15.12 -21.63 15.63
N ASN A 474 -15.23 -22.27 14.47
CA ASN A 474 -14.72 -23.60 14.21
C ASN A 474 -13.60 -23.56 13.15
N PRO A 475 -12.33 -23.73 13.55
CA PRO A 475 -11.22 -23.87 12.62
C PRO A 475 -11.30 -25.18 11.84
N VAL A 476 -11.06 -25.11 10.55
CA VAL A 476 -11.05 -26.27 9.65
C VAL A 476 -9.69 -26.33 8.99
N ARG A 477 -9.05 -27.49 9.02
CA ARG A 477 -7.75 -27.66 8.40
C ARG A 477 -7.87 -27.59 6.87
N VAL A 478 -6.93 -26.91 6.21
CA VAL A 478 -6.88 -26.83 4.74
C VAL A 478 -5.51 -27.20 4.14
N PRO A 479 -5.46 -27.83 2.94
CA PRO A 479 -4.24 -28.36 2.34
C PRO A 479 -3.38 -27.32 1.60
N HIS A 480 -2.92 -26.28 2.30
CA HIS A 480 -2.00 -25.28 1.75
C HIS A 480 -0.58 -25.44 2.32
N THR A 481 -0.35 -25.05 3.57
CA THR A 481 0.91 -25.32 4.30
C THR A 481 0.72 -26.43 5.35
N GLY A 482 1.78 -26.75 6.11
CA GLY A 482 1.69 -27.69 7.24
C GLY A 482 0.76 -27.22 8.37
N THR A 483 0.50 -25.91 8.48
CA THR A 483 -0.33 -25.31 9.52
C THR A 483 -1.26 -24.24 8.94
N SER A 484 -2.11 -24.63 7.98
CA SER A 484 -3.10 -23.75 7.36
C SER A 484 -4.52 -24.10 7.77
N TRP A 485 -5.32 -23.05 8.00
CA TRP A 485 -6.66 -23.14 8.54
C TRP A 485 -7.64 -22.24 7.78
N ALA A 486 -8.84 -22.75 7.58
CA ALA A 486 -10.06 -22.01 7.29
C ALA A 486 -10.86 -21.81 8.59
N TYR A 487 -11.85 -20.93 8.57
CA TYR A 487 -12.71 -20.65 9.71
C TYR A 487 -14.18 -20.69 9.32
N VAL A 488 -14.97 -21.47 10.06
CA VAL A 488 -16.44 -21.42 10.02
C VAL A 488 -16.90 -20.62 11.23
N ILE A 489 -17.50 -19.45 10.99
CA ILE A 489 -17.88 -18.47 12.01
C ILE A 489 -19.40 -18.37 12.03
N ARG A 490 -20.03 -18.49 13.19
CA ARG A 490 -21.48 -18.38 13.34
C ARG A 490 -21.84 -17.36 14.41
N GLY A 491 -22.72 -16.41 14.05
CA GLY A 491 -23.39 -15.55 15.01
C GLY A 491 -24.50 -16.34 15.72
N LEU A 492 -24.43 -16.39 17.05
CA LEU A 492 -25.36 -17.18 17.86
C LEU A 492 -26.67 -16.41 18.12
N TYR A 493 -27.74 -17.17 18.35
CA TYR A 493 -29.10 -16.66 18.49
C TYR A 493 -29.25 -15.73 19.71
N ASP A 494 -29.87 -14.57 19.50
CA ASP A 494 -30.42 -13.74 20.57
C ASP A 494 -31.95 -13.89 20.61
N GLN A 495 -32.51 -14.14 21.80
CA GLN A 495 -33.96 -14.29 22.01
C GLN A 495 -34.75 -13.03 21.64
N SER A 496 -34.12 -11.85 21.63
CA SER A 496 -34.74 -10.59 21.23
C SER A 496 -34.94 -10.42 19.71
N SER A 497 -34.17 -11.14 18.87
CA SER A 497 -34.11 -10.87 17.43
C SER A 497 -33.88 -12.17 16.62
N PRO A 498 -34.95 -12.91 16.26
CA PRO A 498 -34.86 -14.22 15.60
C PRO A 498 -34.14 -14.24 14.24
N GLU A 499 -34.02 -13.07 13.60
CA GLU A 499 -33.40 -12.86 12.30
C GLU A 499 -31.87 -12.65 12.32
N HIS A 500 -31.22 -12.81 13.48
CA HIS A 500 -29.79 -12.50 13.67
C HIS A 500 -28.82 -13.71 13.59
N LYS A 501 -29.30 -14.91 13.27
CA LYS A 501 -28.38 -16.05 13.03
C LYS A 501 -27.76 -15.92 11.64
N TRP A 502 -26.43 -15.93 11.59
CA TRP A 502 -25.67 -15.90 10.35
C TRP A 502 -24.45 -16.81 10.43
N SER A 503 -23.93 -17.20 9.28
CA SER A 503 -22.74 -18.05 9.15
C SER A 503 -21.85 -17.58 8.01
N VAL A 504 -20.58 -17.32 8.34
CA VAL A 504 -19.54 -16.92 7.39
C VAL A 504 -18.44 -17.97 7.40
N VAL A 505 -18.05 -18.45 6.23
CA VAL A 505 -16.91 -19.35 6.04
C VAL A 505 -15.80 -18.57 5.37
N TYR A 506 -14.60 -18.57 5.95
CA TYR A 506 -13.40 -17.98 5.36
C TYR A 506 -12.38 -19.07 5.06
N SER A 507 -12.00 -19.23 3.80
CA SER A 507 -11.16 -20.35 3.36
C SER A 507 -9.71 -20.27 3.84
N GLY A 508 -9.20 -19.06 4.10
CA GLY A 508 -7.76 -18.80 4.02
C GLY A 508 -7.22 -19.20 2.64
N ASP A 509 -5.94 -19.55 2.57
CA ASP A 509 -5.34 -20.10 1.35
C ASP A 509 -5.53 -21.60 1.29
N THR A 510 -6.06 -22.09 0.17
CA THR A 510 -6.34 -23.51 -0.01
C THR A 510 -6.65 -23.85 -1.47
N PRO A 511 -6.18 -25.01 -2.00
CA PRO A 511 -6.85 -25.64 -3.13
C PRO A 511 -8.22 -26.17 -2.68
N PRO A 512 -9.09 -26.68 -3.59
CA PRO A 512 -10.37 -27.25 -3.20
C PRO A 512 -10.26 -28.29 -2.08
N CYS A 513 -11.08 -28.15 -1.04
CA CYS A 513 -10.98 -28.92 0.20
C CYS A 513 -12.34 -29.47 0.64
N GLU A 514 -12.48 -30.79 0.64
CA GLU A 514 -13.72 -31.48 1.03
C GLU A 514 -14.08 -31.27 2.51
N ASP A 515 -13.09 -31.26 3.40
CA ASP A 515 -13.33 -31.01 4.83
C ASP A 515 -13.92 -29.61 5.07
N LEU A 516 -13.50 -28.62 4.27
CA LEU A 516 -14.06 -27.27 4.30
C LEU A 516 -15.50 -27.26 3.78
N ILE A 517 -15.77 -27.95 2.67
CA ILE A 517 -17.12 -28.13 2.11
C ILE A 517 -18.06 -28.75 3.15
N GLU A 518 -17.65 -29.83 3.82
CA GLU A 518 -18.44 -30.52 4.84
C GLU A 518 -18.68 -29.62 6.06
N ALA A 519 -17.65 -28.93 6.56
CA ALA A 519 -17.74 -28.11 7.77
C ALA A 519 -18.54 -26.81 7.56
N GLY A 520 -18.45 -26.23 6.37
CA GLY A 520 -19.12 -24.99 5.96
C GLY A 520 -20.49 -25.18 5.31
N ARG A 521 -21.00 -26.41 5.26
CA ARG A 521 -22.24 -26.77 4.55
C ARG A 521 -23.41 -25.86 4.93
N ASP A 522 -24.15 -25.42 3.92
CA ASP A 522 -25.32 -24.53 4.01
C ASP A 522 -25.05 -23.17 4.67
N CYS A 523 -23.79 -22.68 4.63
CA CYS A 523 -23.46 -21.36 5.16
C CYS A 523 -24.13 -20.21 4.40
N ASP A 524 -24.30 -19.06 5.06
CA ASP A 524 -24.89 -17.87 4.45
C ASP A 524 -23.92 -17.19 3.48
N LEU A 525 -22.64 -17.15 3.84
CA LEU A 525 -21.60 -16.53 3.05
C LEU A 525 -20.31 -17.34 3.10
N LEU A 526 -19.80 -17.72 1.94
CA LEU A 526 -18.45 -18.23 1.75
C LEU A 526 -17.56 -17.10 1.19
N ILE A 527 -16.48 -16.76 1.88
CA ILE A 527 -15.39 -15.94 1.36
C ILE A 527 -14.25 -16.89 1.01
N HIS A 528 -14.08 -17.16 -0.28
CA HIS A 528 -13.12 -18.13 -0.78
C HIS A 528 -11.97 -17.46 -1.54
N GLU A 529 -10.75 -17.93 -1.34
CA GLU A 529 -9.61 -17.54 -2.17
C GLU A 529 -9.81 -17.97 -3.63
N ALA A 530 -9.45 -17.10 -4.56
CA ALA A 530 -9.51 -17.32 -6.00
C ALA A 530 -8.22 -16.81 -6.63
N THR A 531 -7.10 -17.31 -6.12
CA THR A 531 -5.77 -16.75 -6.39
C THR A 531 -5.42 -16.79 -7.86
N MET A 532 -5.88 -17.81 -8.62
CA MET A 532 -5.54 -17.99 -10.03
C MET A 532 -6.75 -17.91 -10.96
N ILE A 533 -6.53 -17.52 -12.22
CA ILE A 533 -7.51 -17.71 -13.30
C ILE A 533 -7.51 -19.18 -13.74
N ASP A 534 -8.57 -19.63 -14.41
CA ASP A 534 -8.73 -21.03 -14.80
C ASP A 534 -7.66 -21.49 -15.81
N GLU A 535 -7.18 -20.60 -16.67
CA GLU A 535 -6.08 -20.87 -17.61
C GLU A 535 -4.75 -21.15 -16.90
N HIS A 536 -4.63 -20.75 -15.63
CA HIS A 536 -3.46 -20.92 -14.77
C HIS A 536 -3.64 -22.05 -13.74
N GLU A 537 -4.49 -23.04 -14.01
CA GLU A 537 -4.71 -24.18 -13.11
C GLU A 537 -3.40 -24.88 -12.67
N ASP A 538 -2.42 -25.03 -13.58
CA ASP A 538 -1.13 -25.64 -13.24
C ASP A 538 -0.31 -24.82 -12.23
N LEU A 539 -0.47 -23.49 -12.23
CA LEU A 539 0.11 -22.61 -11.23
C LEU A 539 -0.64 -22.70 -9.90
N ALA A 540 -1.98 -22.77 -9.96
CA ALA A 540 -2.82 -22.96 -8.77
C ALA A 540 -2.45 -24.25 -8.03
N VAL A 541 -2.34 -25.37 -8.75
CA VAL A 541 -1.95 -26.66 -8.18
C VAL A 541 -0.55 -26.61 -7.58
N ARG A 542 0.44 -26.06 -8.29
CA ARG A 542 1.82 -25.96 -7.81
C ARG A 542 1.96 -25.09 -6.56
N ALA A 543 1.24 -23.98 -6.53
CA ALA A 543 1.24 -23.03 -5.41
C ALA A 543 0.23 -23.41 -4.30
N ARG A 544 -0.54 -24.49 -4.49
CA ARG A 544 -1.60 -24.97 -3.57
C ARG A 544 -2.65 -23.91 -3.28
N HIS A 545 -3.19 -23.34 -4.34
CA HIS A 545 -4.27 -22.37 -4.33
C HIS A 545 -5.44 -22.84 -5.19
N SER A 546 -6.52 -22.06 -5.18
CA SER A 546 -7.69 -22.27 -6.03
C SER A 546 -7.67 -21.38 -7.27
N THR A 547 -8.23 -21.89 -8.37
CA THR A 547 -8.68 -21.05 -9.48
C THR A 547 -10.06 -20.46 -9.20
N ILE A 548 -10.46 -19.43 -9.94
CA ILE A 548 -11.83 -18.85 -9.91
C ILE A 548 -12.89 -19.96 -10.06
N GLY A 549 -12.82 -20.78 -11.10
CA GLY A 549 -13.79 -21.83 -11.37
C GLY A 549 -13.81 -22.90 -10.27
N SER A 550 -12.65 -23.21 -9.68
CA SER A 550 -12.58 -24.16 -8.57
C SER A 550 -13.19 -23.60 -7.27
N ALA A 551 -13.00 -22.31 -6.97
CA ALA A 551 -13.59 -21.64 -5.82
C ALA A 551 -15.12 -21.55 -5.94
N ILE A 552 -15.63 -21.24 -7.13
CA ILE A 552 -17.07 -21.26 -7.45
C ILE A 552 -17.65 -22.66 -7.23
N ARG A 553 -16.92 -23.71 -7.67
CA ARG A 553 -17.32 -25.10 -7.47
C ARG A 553 -17.39 -25.46 -5.98
N VAL A 554 -16.40 -25.07 -5.19
CA VAL A 554 -16.40 -25.26 -3.73
C VAL A 554 -17.63 -24.62 -3.11
N GLY A 555 -17.95 -23.38 -3.46
CA GLY A 555 -19.16 -22.70 -2.96
C GLY A 555 -20.46 -23.42 -3.31
N ARG A 556 -20.57 -23.91 -4.55
CA ARG A 556 -21.72 -24.71 -5.00
C ARG A 556 -21.84 -26.02 -4.23
N ASP A 557 -20.74 -26.77 -4.09
CA ASP A 557 -20.73 -28.10 -3.46
C ASP A 557 -20.93 -28.00 -1.94
N MET A 558 -20.53 -26.86 -1.33
CA MET A 558 -20.85 -26.46 0.04
C MET A 558 -22.32 -26.06 0.24
N HIS A 559 -23.08 -25.84 -0.85
CA HIS A 559 -24.39 -25.19 -0.81
C HIS A 559 -24.36 -23.83 -0.10
N ALA A 560 -23.28 -23.08 -0.27
CA ALA A 560 -23.19 -21.72 0.26
C ALA A 560 -24.29 -20.85 -0.39
N LYS A 561 -25.06 -20.12 0.42
CA LYS A 561 -26.10 -19.22 -0.10
C LYS A 561 -25.50 -18.12 -0.96
N PHE A 562 -24.28 -17.70 -0.65
CA PHE A 562 -23.51 -16.75 -1.45
C PHE A 562 -22.01 -17.05 -1.38
N THR A 563 -21.28 -16.81 -2.47
CA THR A 563 -19.81 -16.94 -2.54
C THR A 563 -19.17 -15.63 -2.99
N LEU A 564 -18.27 -15.11 -2.17
CA LEU A 564 -17.38 -14.00 -2.53
C LEU A 564 -15.98 -14.54 -2.82
N LEU A 565 -15.50 -14.24 -4.01
CA LEU A 565 -14.14 -14.53 -4.43
C LEU A 565 -13.20 -13.44 -3.92
N ASN A 566 -12.12 -13.84 -3.27
CA ASN A 566 -11.15 -12.96 -2.64
C ASN A 566 -9.71 -13.44 -2.93
N HIS A 567 -8.71 -12.72 -2.41
CA HIS A 567 -7.30 -13.12 -2.43
C HIS A 567 -6.77 -13.37 -3.85
N PHE A 568 -6.90 -12.37 -4.72
CA PHE A 568 -6.53 -12.49 -6.13
C PHE A 568 -5.02 -12.32 -6.34
N SER A 569 -4.43 -13.11 -7.23
CA SER A 569 -3.03 -12.86 -7.62
C SER A 569 -2.86 -11.49 -8.24
N GLN A 570 -1.83 -10.77 -7.78
CA GLN A 570 -1.47 -9.45 -8.29
C GLN A 570 -1.04 -9.45 -9.76
N ARG A 571 -0.85 -10.63 -10.36
CA ARG A 571 -0.61 -10.78 -11.80
C ARG A 571 -1.76 -10.23 -12.64
N TYR A 572 -2.98 -10.24 -12.10
CA TYR A 572 -4.22 -9.92 -12.82
C TYR A 572 -4.63 -8.45 -12.75
N GLY A 573 -3.84 -7.58 -12.10
CA GLY A 573 -4.13 -6.15 -12.04
C GLY A 573 -5.38 -5.81 -11.22
N ARG A 574 -6.25 -4.94 -11.77
CA ARG A 574 -7.40 -4.35 -11.03
C ARG A 574 -8.60 -5.29 -10.92
N VAL A 575 -8.82 -6.21 -11.86
CA VAL A 575 -10.08 -6.98 -11.98
C VAL A 575 -9.79 -8.46 -12.21
N PRO A 576 -10.46 -9.37 -11.50
CA PRO A 576 -10.40 -10.80 -11.83
C PRO A 576 -11.03 -11.08 -13.20
N MET A 577 -10.42 -11.97 -14.00
CA MET A 577 -10.82 -12.28 -15.38
C MET A 577 -12.08 -13.15 -15.46
N TRP A 578 -13.22 -12.58 -15.07
CA TRP A 578 -14.51 -13.25 -15.13
C TRP A 578 -15.63 -12.21 -15.22
N ASP A 579 -16.45 -12.28 -16.27
CA ASP A 579 -17.52 -11.31 -16.57
C ASP A 579 -18.91 -11.95 -16.72
N GLN A 580 -19.08 -13.20 -16.27
CA GLN A 580 -20.36 -13.89 -16.36
C GLN A 580 -21.20 -13.60 -15.11
N PHE A 581 -22.50 -13.38 -15.30
CA PHE A 581 -23.44 -13.25 -14.19
C PHE A 581 -23.73 -14.63 -13.58
N ILE A 582 -23.49 -14.80 -12.28
CA ILE A 582 -23.93 -15.96 -11.50
C ILE A 582 -24.69 -15.44 -10.26
N PRO A 583 -25.97 -15.80 -10.04
CA PRO A 583 -26.86 -15.14 -9.08
C PRO A 583 -26.37 -15.04 -7.62
N ASN A 584 -25.41 -15.88 -7.22
CA ASN A 584 -24.91 -15.97 -5.86
C ASN A 584 -23.38 -15.92 -5.77
N VAL A 585 -22.71 -15.40 -6.80
CA VAL A 585 -21.25 -15.26 -6.81
C VAL A 585 -20.87 -13.82 -7.17
N ALA A 586 -19.94 -13.25 -6.42
CA ALA A 586 -19.33 -11.96 -6.75
C ALA A 586 -17.86 -11.92 -6.32
N VAL A 587 -17.21 -10.79 -6.57
CA VAL A 587 -15.77 -10.58 -6.32
C VAL A 587 -15.57 -9.43 -5.32
N THR A 588 -14.46 -9.45 -4.60
CA THR A 588 -14.12 -8.41 -3.62
C THR A 588 -13.13 -7.39 -4.18
N PHE A 589 -13.16 -6.20 -3.60
CA PHE A 589 -12.19 -5.13 -3.84
C PHE A 589 -11.75 -4.53 -2.52
N ASP A 590 -10.56 -3.95 -2.50
CA ASP A 590 -10.11 -3.15 -1.36
C ASP A 590 -11.11 -2.03 -1.07
N LEU A 591 -11.35 -1.82 0.22
CA LEU A 591 -12.29 -0.88 0.82
C LEU A 591 -13.77 -1.13 0.49
N MET A 592 -14.08 -2.25 -0.17
CA MET A 592 -15.46 -2.70 -0.36
C MET A 592 -16.09 -2.99 1.01
N LYS A 593 -17.31 -2.51 1.20
CA LYS A 593 -18.07 -2.65 2.42
C LYS A 593 -19.42 -3.29 2.11
N ILE A 594 -19.77 -4.37 2.80
CA ILE A 594 -21.01 -5.09 2.53
C ILE A 594 -21.74 -5.48 3.80
N ARG A 595 -23.05 -5.62 3.67
CA ARG A 595 -23.95 -6.29 4.59
C ARG A 595 -24.61 -7.48 3.90
N MET A 596 -25.26 -8.34 4.67
CA MET A 596 -25.92 -9.54 4.14
C MET A 596 -27.03 -9.23 3.12
N ASP A 597 -27.71 -8.09 3.25
CA ASP A 597 -28.73 -7.60 2.32
C ASP A 597 -28.14 -6.96 1.05
N ASP A 598 -26.84 -6.65 1.03
CA ASP A 598 -26.14 -6.22 -0.18
C ASP A 598 -25.80 -7.39 -1.11
N LEU A 599 -25.64 -8.62 -0.58
CA LEU A 599 -25.12 -9.76 -1.34
C LEU A 599 -25.85 -10.00 -2.67
N LYS A 600 -27.19 -9.94 -2.68
CA LYS A 600 -28.00 -10.24 -3.87
C LYS A 600 -27.80 -9.26 -5.03
N ARG A 601 -27.25 -8.07 -4.78
CA ARG A 601 -27.02 -7.07 -5.83
C ARG A 601 -25.62 -7.13 -6.43
N LEU A 602 -24.66 -7.72 -5.73
CA LEU A 602 -23.25 -7.78 -6.15
C LEU A 602 -23.03 -8.54 -7.48
N PRO A 603 -23.75 -9.63 -7.80
CA PRO A 603 -23.59 -10.35 -9.07
C PRO A 603 -23.84 -9.49 -10.31
N TYR A 604 -24.70 -8.48 -10.20
CA TYR A 604 -25.00 -7.57 -11.31
C TYR A 604 -23.80 -6.73 -11.70
N TYR A 605 -22.83 -6.52 -10.81
CA TYR A 605 -21.63 -5.74 -11.07
C TYR A 605 -20.57 -6.53 -11.86
N VAL A 606 -20.56 -7.86 -11.72
CA VAL A 606 -19.53 -8.75 -12.27
C VAL A 606 -19.33 -8.53 -13.78
N PRO A 607 -20.37 -8.53 -14.62
CA PRO A 607 -20.20 -8.31 -16.06
C PRO A 607 -19.70 -6.92 -16.44
N PHE A 608 -19.76 -5.96 -15.52
CA PHE A 608 -19.53 -4.54 -15.81
C PHE A 608 -18.20 -4.00 -15.27
N TYR A 609 -17.50 -4.73 -14.40
CA TYR A 609 -16.13 -4.34 -13.98
C TYR A 609 -15.17 -4.20 -15.16
N LYS A 610 -15.36 -4.97 -16.23
CA LYS A 610 -14.54 -4.85 -17.44
C LYS A 610 -14.65 -3.47 -18.09
N TYR A 611 -15.77 -2.77 -17.98
CA TYR A 611 -15.91 -1.41 -18.52
C TYR A 611 -15.25 -0.38 -17.59
N ALA A 612 -15.42 -0.55 -16.27
CA ALA A 612 -14.77 0.28 -15.26
C ALA A 612 -13.24 0.23 -15.33
N PHE A 613 -12.68 -0.89 -15.82
CA PHE A 613 -11.24 -1.14 -15.85
C PHE A 613 -10.77 -1.70 -17.20
N ALA A 614 -11.31 -1.19 -18.31
CA ALA A 614 -11.13 -1.72 -19.66
C ALA A 614 -9.66 -1.91 -20.07
N LYS A 615 -8.81 -0.92 -19.80
CA LYS A 615 -7.37 -1.01 -20.04
C LYS A 615 -6.74 -2.23 -19.36
N HIS A 616 -7.05 -2.44 -18.09
CA HIS A 616 -6.48 -3.53 -17.30
C HIS A 616 -7.06 -4.88 -17.74
N TRP A 617 -8.34 -4.91 -18.10
CA TRP A 617 -9.01 -6.07 -18.64
C TRP A 617 -8.37 -6.56 -19.94
N ASP A 618 -8.18 -5.66 -20.92
CA ASP A 618 -7.58 -6.03 -22.21
C ASP A 618 -6.10 -6.38 -22.09
N ALA A 619 -5.34 -5.63 -21.28
CA ALA A 619 -3.96 -5.97 -20.98
C ALA A 619 -3.83 -7.37 -20.36
N GLN A 620 -4.81 -7.77 -19.55
CA GLN A 620 -4.82 -9.08 -18.92
C GLN A 620 -5.24 -10.20 -19.87
N LYS A 621 -6.19 -9.96 -20.78
CA LYS A 621 -6.52 -10.90 -21.86
C LYS A 621 -5.29 -11.23 -22.71
N VAL A 622 -4.58 -10.22 -23.19
CA VAL A 622 -3.37 -10.41 -24.02
C VAL A 622 -2.31 -11.25 -23.29
N LYS A 623 -2.10 -10.99 -22.00
CA LYS A 623 -1.16 -11.80 -21.18
C LYS A 623 -1.61 -13.25 -21.05
N THR A 624 -2.92 -13.48 -20.87
CA THR A 624 -3.51 -14.80 -20.70
C THR A 624 -3.41 -15.61 -22.00
N GLU A 625 -3.75 -15.01 -23.13
CA GLU A 625 -3.57 -15.62 -24.45
C GLU A 625 -2.10 -15.97 -24.72
N ALA A 626 -1.17 -15.06 -24.42
CA ALA A 626 0.26 -15.32 -24.56
C ALA A 626 0.75 -16.48 -23.66
N TYR A 627 0.19 -16.61 -22.44
CA TYR A 627 0.45 -17.75 -21.55
C TYR A 627 -0.02 -19.07 -22.18
N CYS A 628 -1.27 -19.12 -22.65
CA CYS A 628 -1.85 -20.30 -23.30
C CYS A 628 -1.04 -20.72 -24.53
N TRP A 629 -0.64 -19.77 -25.38
CA TRP A 629 0.20 -20.05 -26.55
C TRP A 629 1.60 -20.57 -26.20
N ARG A 630 2.21 -20.08 -25.12
CA ARG A 630 3.49 -20.63 -24.65
C ARG A 630 3.31 -22.07 -24.18
N LYS A 631 2.29 -22.36 -23.37
CA LYS A 631 1.99 -23.70 -22.86
C LYS A 631 1.70 -24.69 -24.00
N PHE A 632 0.92 -24.28 -24.98
CA PHE A 632 0.66 -25.07 -26.18
C PHE A 632 1.96 -25.44 -26.89
N ARG A 633 2.85 -24.47 -27.14
CA ARG A 633 4.16 -24.72 -27.77
C ARG A 633 5.05 -25.66 -26.96
N GLU A 634 5.08 -25.52 -25.65
CA GLU A 634 5.85 -26.41 -24.76
C GLU A 634 5.32 -27.85 -24.83
N GLN A 635 3.99 -28.03 -24.84
CA GLN A 635 3.34 -29.34 -24.96
C GLN A 635 3.57 -29.97 -26.35
N SER A 636 3.42 -29.19 -27.43
CA SER A 636 3.70 -29.67 -28.79
C SER A 636 5.18 -30.02 -29.00
N SER A 637 6.10 -29.31 -28.34
CA SER A 637 7.53 -29.59 -28.41
C SER A 637 7.92 -30.83 -27.57
N ALA A 638 7.18 -31.14 -26.51
CA ALA A 638 7.37 -32.32 -25.67
C ALA A 638 6.77 -33.60 -26.27
N ASN A 639 5.87 -33.49 -27.26
CA ASN A 639 5.16 -34.63 -27.85
C ASN A 639 5.04 -34.49 -29.38
N PRO A 640 6.12 -34.73 -30.14
CA PRO A 640 6.16 -34.49 -31.58
C PRO A 640 5.25 -35.42 -32.40
N ASP A 641 4.76 -36.53 -31.85
CA ASP A 641 3.95 -37.52 -32.55
C ASP A 641 2.44 -37.20 -32.61
N ASN A 642 1.94 -36.20 -31.86
CA ASN A 642 0.52 -35.87 -31.83
C ASN A 642 0.08 -34.82 -32.88
N THR A 643 1.00 -34.19 -33.60
CA THR A 643 0.67 -33.16 -34.61
C THR A 643 0.30 -33.73 -35.98
N ALA A 644 0.43 -35.05 -36.19
CA ALA A 644 0.07 -35.70 -37.45
C ALA A 644 -1.41 -36.10 -37.56
N ALA A 645 -2.20 -36.04 -36.48
CA ALA A 645 -3.56 -36.58 -36.45
C ALA A 645 -4.69 -35.56 -36.67
N GLU A 646 -4.46 -34.25 -36.52
CA GLU A 646 -5.53 -33.23 -36.61
C GLU A 646 -5.63 -32.49 -37.95
N ASN A 647 -4.70 -32.71 -38.89
CA ASN A 647 -4.73 -32.06 -40.22
C ASN A 647 -5.62 -32.77 -41.27
N ASN A 648 -6.45 -33.75 -40.88
CA ASN A 648 -7.21 -34.59 -41.82
C ASN A 648 -8.74 -34.57 -41.65
N THR A 649 -9.33 -33.54 -41.05
CA THR A 649 -10.80 -33.38 -41.08
C THR A 649 -11.24 -31.92 -41.17
N SER A 650 -11.23 -31.35 -42.39
CA SER A 650 -12.29 -30.46 -42.88
C SER A 650 -12.01 -30.02 -44.33
N ASP A 651 -12.18 -30.93 -45.29
CA ASP A 651 -12.37 -30.56 -46.69
C ASP A 651 -13.46 -31.45 -47.30
N SER A 652 -14.72 -31.03 -47.12
CA SER A 652 -15.82 -31.41 -48.02
C SER A 652 -17.03 -30.51 -47.80
N ASN A 653 -17.16 -29.48 -48.64
CA ASN A 653 -18.39 -29.03 -49.32
C ASN A 653 -18.43 -27.49 -49.49
N SER A 654 -18.15 -27.01 -50.70
CA SER A 654 -19.12 -26.21 -51.48
C SER A 654 -18.52 -25.80 -52.84
N THR A 655 -18.92 -26.50 -53.90
CA THR A 655 -18.84 -26.03 -55.28
C THR A 655 -20.16 -25.33 -55.65
N VAL A 656 -20.17 -24.01 -55.84
CA VAL A 656 -21.12 -23.33 -56.76
C VAL A 656 -20.48 -22.08 -57.39
N SER A 657 -20.28 -22.18 -58.70
CA SER A 657 -20.15 -21.20 -59.79
C SER A 657 -19.77 -19.73 -59.54
N LYS A 658 -18.69 -19.32 -60.22
CA LYS A 658 -18.45 -17.95 -60.72
C LYS A 658 -19.49 -17.58 -61.79
N GLY A 659 -20.17 -16.46 -61.59
CA GLY A 659 -20.81 -15.67 -62.65
C GLY A 659 -20.14 -14.32 -62.71
N VAL A 660 -19.47 -14.03 -63.83
CA VAL A 660 -18.97 -12.71 -64.22
C VAL A 660 -20.15 -11.98 -64.85
N GLU A 661 -20.51 -10.80 -64.36
CA GLU A 661 -21.09 -9.77 -65.21
C GLU A 661 -20.77 -8.37 -64.69
N SER A 662 -20.43 -7.53 -65.64
CA SER A 662 -19.92 -6.17 -65.57
C SER A 662 -21.00 -5.14 -65.27
N ALA A 663 -20.53 -3.99 -64.79
CA ALA A 663 -20.89 -2.62 -65.23
C ALA A 663 -21.52 -1.71 -64.15
N THR A 664 -20.77 -0.63 -63.90
CA THR A 664 -21.25 0.77 -63.73
C THR A 664 -22.33 1.05 -62.67
N ALA A 665 -21.93 1.63 -61.54
CA ALA A 665 -22.05 3.06 -61.20
C ALA A 665 -21.67 3.26 -59.73
#